data_AF-A0A524PTZ0-F1
#
_entry.id   AF-A0A524PTZ0-F1
#
_cell.length_a   1.000
_cell.length_b   1.000
_cell.length_c   1.000
_cell.angle_alpha   90.00
_cell.angle_beta   90.00
_cell.angle_gamma   90.00
#
_symmetry.space_group_name_H-M   'P 1'
#
loop_
_entity.id
_entity.type
_entity.pdbx_description
1 polymer ?
#
loop_
_entity_poly.entity_id
_entity_poly.type
_entity_poly.pdbx_seq_one_letter_code
_entity_poly.pdbx_strand_id
1 'polypeptide(L)'
;MSRTLFYIISGLIFFSLQGVMMAQKATVSEEQITMKTYPFSDPDPVPSPGRIYPYFYFNGYTNTPVTKQWKMVVLENKYIKVYVCPDIGGKIWGAIEKSTGNEFLYLNSVVKFRDVAMRGAWTSGGLEYNFGDIGHIPTCSTPVDYKTRENADGSVSCSVGAIDLPSGTRWNIEIIVRPDEAYFETRTTWYNNTSVPVTYYHWMNAAAKSSGNLEFIYPGNNYIGHGDESAEWPVIDGRDLSFYENNNFGSYKSYHVINSYSDYFGGYWHDDDFGFGHWSSYDDKPGKKLWIWGLSRQGMIWESLLTDNDGQYIEFQAGKLFNQAAESSSLTPFKHREFAPHDADEMKEIWFPLKGTEGMVAASGFGVLNLERDNANTRIILGALKPIDDELRIIVDGKLLKSEGIILSPLELHETVIDIAAESNFEIILGDHKLVYRSGGTIVDRPVAPYPGFDRGSAYGIYVKSLELEKQRRYSEALDSYLSVIEEDPGFMPALSRIALGYYRQMDYESAKEYINKALSIDTYDGEANYYLGIICSKLGDFINAKSGFSIAMSSAGYRSAAAAEMARLFFREGDYRNTLLYCEEALRFSQGNIDALETMAMAYRKTGESEMAGMLLEVMGEQDETSHFIRFESFLLDTGAESLENFKFYIRSELPYQTYLDLAVKYYNMGCMDEALRILKIAPSQPVVNLWLAFLDDKSRDVHLSNALGGDPAFVFPHRAETAELLTSLMKDEDHWLLKYYLGLIYWNMGRTEDAALLFAECGSEPGFAPFYLARALMPGMAESRFPDLKRAEELAPRDWRPSLALSEWYLEHDEPLYAVNTIEPFVELFPEQSAIGICYARSLNAAGSYSKSVEFLESYMVLPFEGATVTRDVYHEATMRASFNWLEKNNHETSLEYIEKAKQWPENLGAGRPYNVDERLEDFMIGYLLSISGENNNAEEAYKRVADYIRPTGDEENSALLLQLIALRQAGKEEEAIQLIEKMRTAYPANLYIRWAEMIYNKEYDLADKLRAEISGINDNSTPYEKVIADKNYKLIIDLKSIIGL
;
A
#
# COMPACT_ATOMS: atom_id res chain seq x y z
N MET A 1 -35.20 -9.18 66.25
CA MET A 1 -35.20 -8.12 65.22
C MET A 1 -34.34 -8.62 64.07
N SER A 2 -34.96 -8.96 62.95
CA SER A 2 -34.42 -9.82 61.90
C SER A 2 -33.50 -9.08 60.93
N ARG A 3 -32.61 -9.85 60.29
CA ARG A 3 -31.79 -9.50 59.11
C ARG A 3 -32.58 -8.78 57.99
N THR A 4 -33.90 -8.86 58.01
CA THR A 4 -34.82 -8.18 57.09
C THR A 4 -34.76 -6.64 57.20
N LEU A 5 -34.48 -6.08 58.38
CA LEU A 5 -34.45 -4.61 58.54
C LEU A 5 -33.18 -3.95 57.96
N PHE A 6 -32.09 -4.72 57.84
CA PHE A 6 -30.84 -4.23 57.23
C PHE A 6 -30.97 -4.16 55.69
N TYR A 7 -31.69 -5.09 55.06
CA TYR A 7 -31.98 -5.05 53.63
C TYR A 7 -32.99 -3.96 53.25
N ILE A 8 -33.93 -3.59 54.15
CA ILE A 8 -34.91 -2.54 53.87
C ILE A 8 -34.27 -1.13 53.96
N ILE A 9 -33.31 -0.91 54.87
CA ILE A 9 -32.59 0.38 54.96
C ILE A 9 -31.51 0.49 53.87
N SER A 10 -30.90 -0.63 53.45
CA SER A 10 -30.00 -0.66 52.28
C SER A 10 -30.74 -0.46 50.95
N GLY A 11 -32.01 -0.88 50.86
CA GLY A 11 -32.86 -0.69 49.69
C GLY A 11 -33.50 0.70 49.56
N LEU A 12 -33.65 1.45 50.66
CA LEU A 12 -34.27 2.79 50.65
C LEU A 12 -33.26 3.94 50.48
N ILE A 13 -31.96 3.71 50.70
CA ILE A 13 -30.89 4.66 50.33
C ILE A 13 -30.47 4.48 48.86
N PHE A 14 -30.73 3.33 48.25
CA PHE A 14 -30.50 3.08 46.81
C PHE A 14 -31.55 3.70 45.86
N PHE A 15 -32.66 4.25 46.39
CA PHE A 15 -33.75 4.79 45.58
C PHE A 15 -33.98 6.32 45.68
N SER A 16 -33.05 7.07 46.30
CA SER A 16 -33.17 8.54 46.41
C SER A 16 -31.99 9.35 45.85
N LEU A 17 -31.12 8.71 45.07
CA LEU A 17 -30.09 9.38 44.25
C LEU A 17 -30.23 9.06 42.75
N GLN A 18 -31.45 8.79 42.28
CA GLN A 18 -31.78 9.02 40.87
C GLN A 18 -32.07 10.51 40.65
N GLY A 19 -31.06 11.33 40.91
CA GLY A 19 -30.91 12.51 40.09
C GLY A 19 -30.60 11.98 38.70
N VAL A 20 -31.60 12.00 37.82
CA VAL A 20 -31.37 11.87 36.38
C VAL A 20 -30.55 13.09 35.97
N MET A 21 -29.24 13.06 36.24
CA MET A 21 -28.31 13.65 35.31
C MET A 21 -28.47 12.78 34.07
N MET A 22 -29.12 13.32 33.04
CA MET A 22 -28.95 12.79 31.71
C MET A 22 -27.45 12.89 31.40
N ALA A 23 -26.69 11.85 31.74
CA ALA A 23 -25.34 11.68 31.21
C ALA A 23 -25.50 11.71 29.69
N GLN A 24 -24.91 12.72 29.07
CA GLN A 24 -25.01 12.96 27.64
C GLN A 24 -24.34 11.78 26.94
N LYS A 25 -25.12 10.90 26.33
CA LYS A 25 -24.64 9.66 25.72
C LYS A 25 -23.93 9.97 24.39
N ALA A 26 -22.89 9.18 24.08
CA ALA A 26 -22.43 9.07 22.71
C ALA A 26 -23.50 8.36 21.86
N THR A 27 -23.55 8.65 20.56
CA THR A 27 -24.58 8.12 19.65
C THR A 27 -23.96 7.59 18.37
N VAL A 28 -24.52 6.50 17.85
CA VAL A 28 -24.19 5.94 16.54
C VAL A 28 -25.44 5.92 15.65
N SER A 29 -25.30 6.34 14.39
CA SER A 29 -26.37 6.29 13.38
C SER A 29 -25.83 5.88 12.01
N GLU A 30 -26.69 5.28 11.18
CA GLU A 30 -26.42 5.12 9.75
C GLU A 30 -27.16 6.21 8.96
N GLU A 31 -26.41 6.97 8.16
CA GLU A 31 -26.93 8.07 7.35
C GLU A 31 -26.60 7.86 5.86
N GLN A 32 -27.46 8.36 4.98
CA GLN A 32 -27.21 8.44 3.55
C GLN A 32 -26.81 9.87 3.19
N ILE A 33 -25.51 10.09 2.96
CA ILE A 33 -24.99 11.41 2.61
C ILE A 33 -24.90 11.53 1.09
N THR A 34 -25.56 12.54 0.54
CA THR A 34 -25.51 12.83 -0.90
C THR A 34 -24.26 13.63 -1.21
N MET A 35 -23.38 13.09 -2.05
CA MET A 35 -22.13 13.72 -2.44
C MET A 35 -21.95 13.71 -3.95
N LYS A 36 -21.30 14.76 -4.46
CA LYS A 36 -20.80 14.78 -5.83
C LYS A 36 -19.69 13.73 -5.92
N THR A 37 -19.80 12.83 -6.90
CA THR A 37 -18.94 11.65 -7.02
C THR A 37 -18.39 11.55 -8.44
N TYR A 38 -17.08 11.34 -8.56
CA TYR A 38 -16.41 11.02 -9.81
C TYR A 38 -16.05 9.53 -9.75
N PRO A 39 -16.88 8.65 -10.32
CA PRO A 39 -16.76 7.21 -10.12
C PRO A 39 -15.55 6.63 -10.86
N PHE A 40 -15.14 5.44 -10.43
CA PHE A 40 -14.30 4.53 -11.20
C PHE A 40 -15.15 3.43 -11.83
N SER A 41 -14.62 2.75 -12.86
CA SER A 41 -15.33 1.72 -13.64
C SER A 41 -14.33 0.85 -14.42
N ASP A 42 -14.85 0.03 -15.35
CA ASP A 42 -14.07 -0.83 -16.26
C ASP A 42 -13.07 -1.76 -15.52
N PRO A 43 -13.58 -2.65 -14.64
CA PRO A 43 -12.75 -3.68 -14.01
C PRO A 43 -12.11 -4.57 -15.09
N ASP A 44 -10.83 -4.91 -14.89
CA ASP A 44 -10.07 -5.69 -15.86
C ASP A 44 -10.41 -7.18 -15.82
N PRO A 45 -10.99 -7.76 -16.89
CA PRO A 45 -11.28 -9.19 -16.94
C PRO A 45 -10.04 -10.04 -17.25
N VAL A 46 -8.91 -9.41 -17.62
CA VAL A 46 -7.65 -10.13 -17.88
C VAL A 46 -6.98 -10.43 -16.53
N PRO A 47 -6.73 -11.71 -16.19
CA PRO A 47 -6.03 -12.05 -14.97
C PRO A 47 -4.58 -11.55 -15.01
N SER A 48 -4.12 -11.00 -13.88
CA SER A 48 -2.73 -10.58 -13.68
C SER A 48 -2.20 -11.20 -12.38
N PRO A 49 -1.69 -12.44 -12.42
CA PRO A 49 -1.05 -13.06 -11.26
C PRO A 49 0.11 -12.20 -10.75
N GLY A 50 0.19 -12.00 -9.44
CA GLY A 50 1.12 -11.06 -8.83
C GLY A 50 0.58 -10.46 -7.53
N ARG A 51 1.02 -9.23 -7.20
CA ARG A 51 0.83 -8.59 -5.88
C ARG A 51 -0.63 -8.50 -5.40
N ILE A 52 -1.57 -8.25 -6.32
CA ILE A 52 -2.99 -8.06 -6.00
C ILE A 52 -3.86 -9.28 -6.31
N TYR A 53 -3.32 -10.35 -6.91
CA TYR A 53 -4.11 -11.51 -7.28
C TYR A 53 -4.69 -12.18 -6.02
N PRO A 54 -6.01 -12.46 -5.95
CA PRO A 54 -6.98 -12.65 -7.03
C PRO A 54 -7.89 -11.45 -7.34
N TYR A 55 -7.54 -10.23 -6.94
CA TYR A 55 -8.30 -9.05 -7.33
C TYR A 55 -8.04 -8.66 -8.79
N PHE A 56 -8.96 -7.87 -9.36
CA PHE A 56 -8.78 -7.17 -10.63
C PHE A 56 -8.50 -5.68 -10.40
N TYR A 57 -7.81 -5.08 -11.37
CA TYR A 57 -7.56 -3.64 -11.46
C TYR A 57 -8.74 -2.91 -12.12
N PHE A 58 -8.90 -1.60 -11.88
CA PHE A 58 -9.90 -0.77 -12.55
C PHE A 58 -9.24 0.23 -13.50
N ASN A 59 -9.64 0.21 -14.78
CA ASN A 59 -9.04 1.06 -15.81
C ASN A 59 -9.83 2.35 -16.09
N GLY A 60 -11.09 2.45 -15.65
CA GLY A 60 -11.97 3.56 -16.01
C GLY A 60 -12.05 4.64 -14.94
N TYR A 61 -11.67 5.87 -15.28
CA TYR A 61 -11.79 7.06 -14.43
C TYR A 61 -12.42 8.21 -15.22
N THR A 62 -13.12 9.11 -14.52
CA THR A 62 -13.80 10.22 -15.19
C THR A 62 -13.64 11.56 -14.48
N ASN A 63 -13.71 12.63 -15.27
CA ASN A 63 -13.88 14.01 -14.82
C ASN A 63 -15.35 14.47 -14.86
N THR A 64 -16.27 13.57 -15.21
CA THR A 64 -17.69 13.86 -15.22
C THR A 64 -18.33 13.39 -13.90
N PRO A 65 -18.82 14.31 -13.05
CA PRO A 65 -19.40 13.95 -11.77
C PRO A 65 -20.84 13.42 -11.92
N VAL A 66 -21.22 12.56 -10.99
CA VAL A 66 -22.60 12.16 -10.73
C VAL A 66 -22.98 12.46 -9.28
N THR A 67 -24.26 12.66 -9.00
CA THR A 67 -24.75 12.72 -7.62
C THR A 67 -24.98 11.30 -7.12
N LYS A 68 -24.32 10.92 -6.02
CA LYS A 68 -24.45 9.59 -5.41
C LYS A 68 -24.73 9.70 -3.91
N GLN A 69 -25.55 8.79 -3.39
CA GLN A 69 -25.73 8.61 -1.95
C GLN A 69 -24.72 7.59 -1.44
N TRP A 70 -24.00 7.96 -0.39
CA TRP A 70 -23.03 7.11 0.28
C TRP A 70 -23.50 6.82 1.69
N LYS A 71 -23.36 5.56 2.11
CA LYS A 71 -23.62 5.21 3.50
C LYS A 71 -22.50 5.73 4.38
N MET A 72 -22.88 6.43 5.44
CA MET A 72 -21.98 6.91 6.49
C MET A 72 -22.48 6.41 7.84
N VAL A 73 -21.63 5.70 8.57
CA VAL A 73 -21.83 5.46 9.99
C VAL A 73 -21.27 6.67 10.73
N VAL A 74 -22.14 7.34 11.48
CA VAL A 74 -21.81 8.56 12.21
C VAL A 74 -21.69 8.22 13.69
N LEU A 75 -20.51 8.45 14.27
CA LEU A 75 -20.26 8.33 15.70
C LEU A 75 -20.08 9.75 16.27
N GLU A 76 -20.80 10.12 17.32
CA GLU A 76 -20.62 11.43 17.93
C GLU A 76 -20.88 11.46 19.43
N ASN A 77 -20.29 12.43 20.09
CA ASN A 77 -20.57 12.79 21.49
C ASN A 77 -20.74 14.32 21.60
N LYS A 78 -20.53 14.89 22.79
CA LYS A 78 -20.60 16.35 22.99
C LYS A 78 -19.52 17.13 22.23
N TYR A 79 -18.33 16.54 22.07
CA TYR A 79 -17.10 17.21 21.64
C TYR A 79 -16.74 16.95 20.18
N ILE A 80 -16.93 15.72 19.70
CA ILE A 80 -16.48 15.32 18.37
C ILE A 80 -17.57 14.59 17.58
N LYS A 81 -17.39 14.59 16.26
CA LYS A 81 -18.18 13.84 15.29
C LYS A 81 -17.25 13.15 14.29
N VAL A 82 -17.45 11.85 14.07
CA VAL A 82 -16.63 10.98 13.21
C VAL A 82 -17.53 10.33 12.17
N TYR A 83 -17.09 10.37 10.91
CA TYR A 83 -17.79 9.76 9.78
C TYR A 83 -17.01 8.54 9.30
N VAL A 84 -17.64 7.37 9.24
CA VAL A 84 -17.05 6.13 8.72
C VAL A 84 -17.82 5.73 7.46
N CYS A 85 -17.13 5.40 6.37
CA CYS A 85 -17.75 5.00 5.11
C CYS A 85 -17.49 3.52 4.80
N PRO A 86 -18.41 2.60 5.18
CA PRO A 86 -18.24 1.17 4.89
C PRO A 86 -18.21 0.84 3.40
N ASP A 87 -18.81 1.69 2.55
CA ASP A 87 -18.85 1.49 1.10
C ASP A 87 -17.51 1.79 0.42
N ILE A 88 -16.58 2.46 1.12
CA ILE A 88 -15.25 2.88 0.63
C ILE A 88 -14.20 2.41 1.66
N GLY A 89 -13.92 1.10 1.65
CA GLY A 89 -12.86 0.49 2.48
C GLY A 89 -13.08 0.54 3.99
N GLY A 90 -14.23 1.02 4.47
CA GLY A 90 -14.44 1.28 5.90
C GLY A 90 -13.70 2.53 6.41
N LYS A 91 -13.18 3.35 5.49
CA LYS A 91 -12.39 4.55 5.76
C LYS A 91 -13.13 5.49 6.72
N ILE A 92 -12.40 6.10 7.65
CA ILE A 92 -12.93 7.27 8.37
C ILE A 92 -12.92 8.42 7.39
N TRP A 93 -14.08 8.84 6.92
CA TRP A 93 -14.23 9.88 5.91
C TRP A 93 -13.79 11.26 6.40
N GLY A 94 -13.92 11.53 7.70
CA GLY A 94 -13.45 12.75 8.36
C GLY A 94 -13.88 12.82 9.82
N ALA A 95 -13.31 13.78 10.55
CA ALA A 95 -13.60 13.99 11.97
C ALA A 95 -13.53 15.47 12.35
N ILE A 96 -14.52 15.92 13.12
CA ILE A 96 -14.77 17.34 13.43
C ILE A 96 -14.81 17.55 14.95
N GLU A 97 -14.20 18.63 15.43
CA GLU A 97 -14.45 19.17 16.76
C GLU A 97 -15.67 20.11 16.71
N LYS A 98 -16.70 19.77 17.49
CA LYS A 98 -18.06 20.30 17.31
C LYS A 98 -18.23 21.77 17.72
N SER A 99 -17.42 22.27 18.65
CA SER A 99 -17.59 23.65 19.15
C SER A 99 -17.00 24.71 18.21
N THR A 100 -15.96 24.36 17.45
CA THR A 100 -15.37 25.21 16.40
C THR A 100 -15.96 24.92 15.03
N GLY A 101 -16.37 23.67 14.78
CA GLY A 101 -16.72 23.18 13.46
C GLY A 101 -15.49 22.82 12.61
N ASN A 102 -14.29 22.92 13.18
CA ASN A 102 -13.04 22.61 12.50
C ASN A 102 -12.82 21.10 12.42
N GLU A 103 -12.27 20.67 11.30
CA GLU A 103 -11.83 19.30 11.09
C GLU A 103 -10.43 19.07 11.68
N PHE A 104 -10.24 17.93 12.35
CA PHE A 104 -8.90 17.44 12.71
C PHE A 104 -8.52 16.18 11.91
N LEU A 105 -9.43 15.71 11.06
CA LEU A 105 -9.16 14.85 9.92
C LEU A 105 -9.84 15.44 8.68
N TYR A 106 -9.07 15.67 7.62
CA TYR A 106 -9.49 16.35 6.40
C TYR A 106 -10.77 15.73 5.82
N LEU A 107 -11.83 16.52 5.72
CA LEU A 107 -13.13 16.09 5.23
C LEU A 107 -13.32 16.56 3.79
N ASN A 108 -13.18 15.63 2.84
CA ASN A 108 -13.46 15.94 1.44
C ASN A 108 -14.98 16.00 1.19
N SER A 109 -15.45 17.10 0.61
CA SER A 109 -16.86 17.33 0.29
C SER A 109 -17.33 16.56 -0.95
N VAL A 110 -16.40 15.98 -1.71
CA VAL A 110 -16.66 15.17 -2.91
C VAL A 110 -15.98 13.81 -2.81
N VAL A 111 -16.53 12.82 -3.51
CA VAL A 111 -15.91 11.49 -3.64
C VAL A 111 -15.27 11.39 -5.03
N LYS A 112 -13.97 11.62 -5.12
CA LYS A 112 -13.29 11.73 -6.41
C LYS A 112 -12.22 10.65 -6.58
N PHE A 113 -12.55 9.60 -7.34
CA PHE A 113 -11.65 8.47 -7.53
C PHE A 113 -10.57 8.76 -8.57
N ARG A 114 -9.32 8.45 -8.24
CA ARG A 114 -8.16 8.52 -9.14
C ARG A 114 -7.33 7.25 -9.05
N ASP A 115 -6.47 7.09 -10.06
CA ASP A 115 -5.58 5.95 -10.19
C ASP A 115 -4.34 6.12 -9.27
N VAL A 116 -4.44 5.62 -8.04
CA VAL A 116 -3.41 5.77 -6.98
C VAL A 116 -3.23 4.47 -6.18
N ALA A 117 -4.29 3.70 -5.94
CA ALA A 117 -4.24 2.50 -5.11
C ALA A 117 -3.77 1.25 -5.87
N MET A 118 -3.58 0.14 -5.15
CA MET A 118 -3.12 -1.14 -5.74
C MET A 118 -4.08 -1.71 -6.81
N ARG A 119 -5.37 -1.39 -6.74
CA ARG A 119 -6.38 -1.71 -7.79
C ARG A 119 -6.75 -0.48 -8.65
N GLY A 120 -5.95 0.56 -8.55
CA GLY A 120 -6.13 1.85 -9.17
C GLY A 120 -7.00 2.79 -8.32
N ALA A 121 -8.30 2.51 -8.16
CA ALA A 121 -9.23 3.45 -7.55
C ALA A 121 -8.88 3.83 -6.09
N TRP A 122 -8.78 5.13 -5.82
CA TRP A 122 -8.51 5.72 -4.51
C TRP A 122 -9.13 7.13 -4.34
N THR A 123 -9.35 7.59 -3.10
CA THR A 123 -9.88 8.93 -2.78
C THR A 123 -9.07 9.63 -1.68
N SER A 124 -8.92 10.95 -1.76
CA SER A 124 -8.19 11.74 -0.74
C SER A 124 -9.00 12.02 0.53
N GLY A 125 -8.28 12.40 1.59
CA GLY A 125 -8.86 12.82 2.86
C GLY A 125 -9.02 11.72 3.89
N GLY A 126 -9.60 12.06 5.03
CA GLY A 126 -9.99 11.11 6.08
C GLY A 126 -8.83 10.34 6.72
N LEU A 127 -9.10 9.10 7.12
CA LEU A 127 -8.11 8.14 7.62
C LEU A 127 -8.38 6.76 7.01
N GLU A 128 -7.38 6.26 6.28
CA GLU A 128 -7.33 4.95 5.61
C GLU A 128 -6.46 3.95 6.38
N TYR A 129 -6.75 2.66 6.21
CA TYR A 129 -6.02 1.56 6.84
C TYR A 129 -5.31 0.71 5.80
N ASN A 130 -4.01 0.49 5.98
CA ASN A 130 -3.21 -0.28 5.05
C ASN A 130 -2.61 -1.50 5.72
N PHE A 131 -2.83 -2.66 5.11
CA PHE A 131 -2.36 -3.97 5.57
C PHE A 131 -1.77 -4.76 4.41
N GLY A 132 -0.97 -5.77 4.71
CA GLY A 132 -0.51 -6.75 3.74
C GLY A 132 0.79 -6.35 3.06
N ASP A 133 0.72 -5.56 1.99
CA ASP A 133 1.87 -5.20 1.14
C ASP A 133 1.93 -3.67 0.92
N ILE A 134 3.10 -3.15 0.52
CA ILE A 134 3.32 -1.69 0.40
C ILE A 134 2.36 -1.04 -0.59
N GLY A 135 1.62 -0.02 -0.11
CA GLY A 135 0.64 0.74 -0.88
C GLY A 135 -0.72 0.84 -0.17
N HIS A 136 -1.72 1.30 -0.92
CA HIS A 136 -3.12 1.37 -0.50
C HIS A 136 -3.80 0.01 -0.64
N ILE A 137 -4.36 -0.53 0.44
CA ILE A 137 -4.91 -1.89 0.48
C ILE A 137 -5.93 -2.15 -0.66
N PRO A 138 -6.01 -3.36 -1.26
CA PRO A 138 -6.93 -3.65 -2.35
C PRO A 138 -8.43 -3.40 -2.06
N THR A 139 -8.83 -3.29 -0.80
CA THR A 139 -10.23 -3.02 -0.41
C THR A 139 -10.53 -1.55 -0.16
N CYS A 140 -9.55 -0.64 -0.26
CA CYS A 140 -9.65 0.77 0.15
C CYS A 140 -10.80 1.56 -0.52
N SER A 141 -11.24 1.14 -1.71
CA SER A 141 -12.27 1.82 -2.50
C SER A 141 -13.56 1.02 -2.69
N THR A 142 -13.70 -0.10 -2.00
CA THR A 142 -14.82 -1.05 -2.18
C THR A 142 -15.48 -1.38 -0.85
N PRO A 143 -16.74 -1.88 -0.84
CA PRO A 143 -17.43 -2.20 0.39
C PRO A 143 -16.69 -3.23 1.26
N VAL A 144 -16.69 -2.99 2.56
CA VAL A 144 -16.18 -3.92 3.60
C VAL A 144 -17.27 -4.31 4.58
N ASP A 145 -17.02 -5.35 5.37
CA ASP A 145 -17.94 -5.77 6.40
C ASP A 145 -17.90 -4.80 7.58
N TYR A 146 -19.06 -4.52 8.18
CA TYR A 146 -19.14 -3.61 9.32
C TYR A 146 -20.27 -3.95 10.29
N LYS A 147 -20.12 -3.52 11.54
CA LYS A 147 -21.13 -3.62 12.60
C LYS A 147 -21.03 -2.43 13.55
N THR A 148 -22.17 -1.94 14.03
CA THR A 148 -22.25 -0.86 15.02
C THR A 148 -22.67 -1.40 16.38
N ARG A 149 -22.20 -0.76 17.46
CA ARG A 149 -22.50 -1.16 18.84
C ARG A 149 -22.72 0.05 19.74
N GLU A 150 -23.72 -0.04 20.62
CA GLU A 150 -23.83 0.79 21.83
C GLU A 150 -23.31 -0.04 23.00
N ASN A 151 -22.27 0.46 23.68
CA ASN A 151 -21.58 -0.26 24.74
C ASN A 151 -22.21 -0.01 26.12
N ALA A 152 -22.00 -0.94 27.05
CA ALA A 152 -22.53 -0.83 28.41
C ALA A 152 -21.97 0.36 29.21
N ASP A 153 -20.77 0.82 28.86
CA ASP A 153 -20.13 2.02 29.44
C ASP A 153 -20.64 3.35 28.85
N GLY A 154 -21.57 3.29 27.89
CA GLY A 154 -22.15 4.45 27.22
C GLY A 154 -21.36 4.92 26.00
N SER A 155 -20.23 4.31 25.67
CA SER A 155 -19.53 4.53 24.41
C SER A 155 -20.28 3.90 23.23
N VAL A 156 -19.94 4.34 22.02
CA VAL A 156 -20.43 3.75 20.79
C VAL A 156 -19.27 3.35 19.90
N SER A 157 -19.45 2.31 19.08
CA SER A 157 -18.43 1.89 18.13
C SER A 157 -18.96 1.45 16.78
N CYS A 158 -18.08 1.54 15.79
CA CYS A 158 -18.22 0.95 14.46
C CYS A 158 -17.00 0.05 14.20
N SER A 159 -17.23 -1.25 14.08
CA SER A 159 -16.23 -2.23 13.68
C SER A 159 -16.27 -2.40 12.17
N VAL A 160 -15.13 -2.31 11.49
CA VAL A 160 -14.97 -2.58 10.05
C VAL A 160 -13.90 -3.65 9.83
N GLY A 161 -14.05 -4.51 8.83
CA GLY A 161 -13.11 -5.60 8.59
C GLY A 161 -13.21 -6.24 7.22
N ALA A 162 -12.12 -6.87 6.79
CA ALA A 162 -12.05 -7.63 5.54
C ALA A 162 -10.91 -8.67 5.56
N ILE A 163 -10.88 -9.51 4.52
CA ILE A 163 -9.79 -10.44 4.23
C ILE A 163 -8.90 -9.81 3.15
N ASP A 164 -7.58 -9.76 3.36
CA ASP A 164 -6.60 -9.50 2.30
C ASP A 164 -6.38 -10.80 1.51
N LEU A 165 -7.16 -11.00 0.45
CA LEU A 165 -7.15 -12.26 -0.32
C LEU A 165 -5.74 -12.72 -0.78
N PRO A 166 -4.84 -11.84 -1.24
CA PRO A 166 -3.49 -12.24 -1.64
C PRO A 166 -2.63 -12.85 -0.52
N SER A 167 -2.77 -12.40 0.74
CA SER A 167 -2.06 -13.01 1.89
C SER A 167 -2.90 -14.04 2.65
N GLY A 168 -4.22 -14.03 2.49
CA GLY A 168 -5.13 -14.75 3.37
C GLY A 168 -5.22 -14.19 4.78
N THR A 169 -4.58 -13.05 5.08
CA THR A 169 -4.71 -12.41 6.41
C THR A 169 -6.06 -11.72 6.55
N ARG A 170 -6.52 -11.56 7.79
CA ARG A 170 -7.77 -10.87 8.08
C ARG A 170 -7.54 -9.77 9.11
N TRP A 171 -8.15 -8.62 8.86
CA TRP A 171 -8.04 -7.44 9.70
C TRP A 171 -9.43 -6.96 10.13
N ASN A 172 -9.47 -6.37 11.33
CA ASN A 172 -10.64 -5.75 11.93
C ASN A 172 -10.20 -4.48 12.67
N ILE A 173 -10.98 -3.41 12.57
CA ILE A 173 -10.75 -2.16 13.28
C ILE A 173 -12.03 -1.74 13.97
N GLU A 174 -11.99 -1.62 15.30
CA GLU A 174 -13.05 -1.00 16.08
C GLU A 174 -12.76 0.49 16.29
N ILE A 175 -13.67 1.34 15.82
CA ILE A 175 -13.62 2.80 15.98
C ILE A 175 -14.55 3.18 17.12
N ILE A 176 -14.02 3.77 18.19
CA ILE A 176 -14.74 3.99 19.46
C ILE A 176 -14.83 5.47 19.77
N VAL A 177 -16.04 5.95 20.11
CA VAL A 177 -16.29 7.28 20.65
C VAL A 177 -16.92 7.14 22.04
N ARG A 178 -16.23 7.64 23.08
CA ARG A 178 -16.72 7.63 24.46
C ARG A 178 -17.45 8.92 24.82
N PRO A 179 -18.40 8.94 25.78
CA PRO A 179 -19.21 10.12 26.07
C PRO A 179 -18.41 11.36 26.51
N ASP A 180 -17.33 11.15 27.23
CA ASP A 180 -16.54 12.16 27.93
C ASP A 180 -15.14 12.38 27.34
N GLU A 181 -14.83 11.82 26.17
CA GLU A 181 -13.53 11.98 25.51
C GLU A 181 -13.66 12.90 24.28
N ALA A 182 -12.68 13.78 24.05
CA ALA A 182 -12.63 14.67 22.89
C ALA A 182 -11.81 14.07 21.73
N TYR A 183 -11.73 12.75 21.66
CA TYR A 183 -11.01 11.99 20.65
C TYR A 183 -11.77 10.70 20.32
N PHE A 184 -11.39 10.06 19.22
CA PHE A 184 -11.80 8.69 18.96
C PHE A 184 -10.60 7.75 19.06
N GLU A 185 -10.86 6.52 19.47
CA GLU A 185 -9.87 5.45 19.57
C GLU A 185 -10.07 4.47 18.41
N THR A 186 -8.98 3.98 17.84
CA THR A 186 -8.98 2.83 16.93
C THR A 186 -8.32 1.66 17.60
N ARG A 187 -9.01 0.51 17.66
CA ARG A 187 -8.45 -0.78 18.05
C ARG A 187 -8.34 -1.67 16.82
N THR A 188 -7.13 -1.97 16.41
CA THR A 188 -6.86 -2.82 15.26
C THR A 188 -6.53 -4.23 15.74
N THR A 189 -7.12 -5.23 15.10
CA THR A 189 -6.74 -6.64 15.22
C THR A 189 -6.41 -7.15 13.82
N TRP A 190 -5.20 -7.65 13.61
CA TRP A 190 -4.75 -8.22 12.34
C TRP A 190 -4.13 -9.58 12.60
N TYR A 191 -4.45 -10.58 11.80
CA TYR A 191 -3.97 -11.94 12.04
C TYR A 191 -3.68 -12.70 10.75
N ASN A 192 -2.63 -13.52 10.82
CA ASN A 192 -2.24 -14.42 9.75
C ASN A 192 -2.97 -15.77 9.90
N ASN A 193 -4.01 -15.97 9.08
CA ASN A 193 -4.80 -17.20 9.04
C ASN A 193 -4.13 -18.38 8.33
N THR A 194 -2.83 -18.29 8.04
CA THR A 194 -2.15 -19.28 7.22
C THR A 194 -1.04 -19.98 8.00
N SER A 195 -0.73 -21.20 7.58
CA SER A 195 0.37 -22.02 8.11
C SER A 195 1.76 -21.59 7.60
N VAL A 196 1.87 -20.43 6.94
CA VAL A 196 3.11 -19.93 6.35
C VAL A 196 3.32 -18.47 6.72
N PRO A 197 4.56 -17.97 6.79
CA PRO A 197 4.78 -16.55 6.96
C PRO A 197 4.24 -15.78 5.75
N VAL A 198 3.77 -14.55 5.95
CA VAL A 198 3.33 -13.65 4.87
C VAL A 198 3.92 -12.25 5.08
N THR A 199 3.75 -11.34 4.12
CA THR A 199 4.25 -9.96 4.27
C THR A 199 3.63 -9.26 5.47
N TYR A 200 4.45 -8.53 6.22
CA TYR A 200 4.01 -7.66 7.30
C TYR A 200 4.19 -6.19 6.91
N TYR A 201 3.11 -5.53 6.52
CA TYR A 201 3.02 -4.10 6.26
C TYR A 201 1.77 -3.54 6.93
N HIS A 202 1.93 -2.52 7.80
CA HIS A 202 0.81 -1.87 8.48
C HIS A 202 1.04 -0.36 8.63
N TRP A 203 0.11 0.44 8.10
CA TRP A 203 0.07 1.90 8.28
C TRP A 203 -1.37 2.43 8.43
N MET A 204 -1.58 3.38 9.34
CA MET A 204 -2.80 4.20 9.43
C MET A 204 -2.51 5.53 8.78
N ASN A 205 -3.20 5.85 7.68
CA ASN A 205 -2.92 7.03 6.87
C ASN A 205 -4.01 8.08 7.09
N ALA A 206 -3.76 9.06 7.95
CA ALA A 206 -4.66 10.18 8.18
C ALA A 206 -4.27 11.39 7.31
N ALA A 207 -5.25 12.20 6.95
CA ALA A 207 -5.06 13.41 6.17
C ALA A 207 -5.45 14.67 6.95
N ALA A 208 -4.74 15.77 6.73
CA ALA A 208 -5.05 17.08 7.28
C ALA A 208 -4.96 18.16 6.20
N LYS A 209 -5.68 19.27 6.35
CA LYS A 209 -5.58 20.44 5.47
C LYS A 209 -4.15 21.00 5.48
N SER A 210 -3.63 21.41 4.32
CA SER A 210 -2.26 21.95 4.20
C SER A 210 -2.15 23.46 4.51
N SER A 211 -3.21 24.24 4.26
CA SER A 211 -3.22 25.69 4.45
C SER A 211 -3.42 26.10 5.92
N GLY A 212 -3.16 27.37 6.25
CA GLY A 212 -3.39 27.93 7.59
C GLY A 212 -2.14 28.00 8.47
N ASN A 213 -0.99 28.30 7.86
CA ASN A 213 0.32 28.34 8.53
C ASN A 213 0.59 27.06 9.35
N LEU A 214 0.53 25.92 8.65
CA LEU A 214 0.67 24.60 9.26
C LEU A 214 2.10 24.33 9.70
N GLU A 215 2.27 24.10 11.01
CA GLU A 215 3.47 23.54 11.64
C GLU A 215 3.27 22.05 11.94
N PHE A 216 4.25 21.23 11.54
CA PHE A 216 4.34 19.80 11.79
C PHE A 216 5.05 19.53 13.10
N ILE A 217 4.40 18.77 13.97
CA ILE A 217 4.90 18.40 15.29
C ILE A 217 5.34 16.95 15.23
N TYR A 218 6.60 16.73 14.82
CA TYR A 218 7.20 15.40 14.66
C TYR A 218 8.51 15.30 15.44
N PRO A 219 8.48 14.72 16.65
CA PRO A 219 9.69 14.53 17.43
C PRO A 219 10.68 13.60 16.72
N GLY A 220 11.93 14.05 16.58
CA GLY A 220 13.02 13.32 15.91
C GLY A 220 14.12 14.28 15.49
N ASN A 221 15.29 13.75 15.14
CA ASN A 221 16.41 14.54 14.60
C ASN A 221 16.85 14.07 13.21
N ASN A 222 16.20 13.04 12.66
CA ASN A 222 16.43 12.53 11.32
C ASN A 222 15.11 12.14 10.66
N TYR A 223 15.10 12.13 9.34
CA TYR A 223 14.10 11.36 8.59
C TYR A 223 14.79 10.38 7.63
N ILE A 224 14.05 9.34 7.27
CA ILE A 224 14.38 8.38 6.21
C ILE A 224 13.30 8.35 5.13
N GLY A 225 13.66 7.94 3.92
CA GLY A 225 12.74 7.79 2.80
C GLY A 225 12.12 6.40 2.70
N HIS A 226 11.51 6.14 1.54
CA HIS A 226 11.05 4.80 1.19
C HIS A 226 12.22 3.85 0.89
N GLY A 227 13.32 4.37 0.37
CA GLY A 227 14.49 3.63 -0.07
C GLY A 227 15.70 3.85 0.84
N ASP A 228 16.76 4.39 0.25
CA ASP A 228 18.04 4.68 0.90
C ASP A 228 18.24 6.15 1.28
N GLU A 229 17.20 6.97 1.14
CA GLU A 229 17.25 8.38 1.49
C GLU A 229 17.30 8.57 3.02
N SER A 230 18.17 9.49 3.47
CA SER A 230 18.18 9.96 4.86
C SER A 230 18.78 11.36 4.97
N ALA A 231 18.28 12.16 5.92
CA ALA A 231 18.86 13.47 6.25
C ALA A 231 18.48 13.93 7.67
N GLU A 232 18.95 15.10 8.07
CA GLU A 232 18.61 15.76 9.34
C GLU A 232 17.14 16.24 9.33
N TRP A 233 16.53 16.32 10.51
CA TRP A 233 15.17 16.81 10.73
C TRP A 233 15.12 17.71 11.97
N PRO A 234 14.31 18.80 11.99
CA PRO A 234 13.51 19.33 10.89
C PRO A 234 14.27 20.34 10.01
N VAL A 235 15.52 20.67 10.32
CA VAL A 235 16.27 21.70 9.60
C VAL A 235 17.23 21.10 8.57
N ILE A 236 17.12 21.52 7.31
CA ILE A 236 18.05 21.16 6.22
C ILE A 236 18.42 22.41 5.45
N ASP A 237 19.71 22.62 5.19
CA ASP A 237 20.22 23.77 4.43
C ASP A 237 19.66 25.13 4.93
N GLY A 238 19.44 25.25 6.24
CA GLY A 238 18.89 26.45 6.88
C GLY A 238 17.37 26.65 6.72
N ARG A 239 16.65 25.70 6.11
CA ARG A 239 15.19 25.68 6.00
C ARG A 239 14.61 24.86 7.15
N ASP A 240 13.62 25.42 7.84
CA ASP A 240 12.84 24.67 8.83
C ASP A 240 11.68 23.95 8.14
N LEU A 241 11.82 22.65 7.94
CA LEU A 241 10.84 21.82 7.24
C LEU A 241 9.64 21.45 8.10
N SER A 242 9.62 21.83 9.39
CA SER A 242 8.43 21.71 10.22
C SER A 242 7.30 22.61 9.73
N PHE A 243 7.56 23.64 8.93
CA PHE A 243 6.49 24.45 8.32
C PHE A 243 6.19 24.01 6.88
N TYR A 244 4.92 23.77 6.57
CA TYR A 244 4.48 23.34 5.23
C TYR A 244 5.03 24.24 4.11
N GLU A 245 4.91 25.56 4.28
CA GLU A 245 5.33 26.55 3.27
C GLU A 245 6.85 26.56 2.98
N ASN A 246 7.66 26.06 3.92
CA ASN A 246 9.12 25.97 3.76
C ASN A 246 9.56 24.75 2.92
N ASN A 247 8.63 23.85 2.59
CA ASN A 247 8.86 22.67 1.75
C ASN A 247 8.75 22.96 0.25
N ASN A 248 8.87 24.23 -0.15
CA ASN A 248 8.70 24.75 -1.52
C ASN A 248 9.90 24.49 -2.45
N PHE A 249 10.37 23.25 -2.51
CA PHE A 249 11.48 22.82 -3.36
C PHE A 249 11.35 21.34 -3.76
N GLY A 250 11.96 20.93 -4.87
CA GLY A 250 11.93 19.54 -5.35
C GLY A 250 10.52 19.01 -5.64
N SER A 251 10.38 17.68 -5.61
CA SER A 251 9.11 16.96 -5.80
C SER A 251 8.32 16.81 -4.48
N TYR A 252 7.40 15.84 -4.42
CA TYR A 252 6.75 15.40 -3.19
C TYR A 252 7.76 15.05 -2.09
N LYS A 253 7.31 15.06 -0.83
CA LYS A 253 8.10 14.66 0.34
C LYS A 253 7.46 13.49 1.04
N SER A 254 8.31 12.57 1.50
CA SER A 254 7.92 11.41 2.29
C SER A 254 8.91 11.28 3.44
N TYR A 255 8.67 12.05 4.50
CA TYR A 255 9.54 12.11 5.67
C TYR A 255 9.09 11.06 6.69
N HIS A 256 9.86 9.99 6.85
CA HIS A 256 9.67 9.07 7.97
C HIS A 256 10.57 9.53 9.12
N VAL A 257 10.02 10.33 10.02
CA VAL A 257 10.78 10.95 11.11
C VAL A 257 11.12 9.89 12.16
N ILE A 258 12.40 9.79 12.49
CA ILE A 258 12.96 8.77 13.37
C ILE A 258 13.87 9.40 14.44
N ASN A 259 14.45 8.56 15.29
CA ASN A 259 15.40 8.91 16.33
C ASN A 259 14.80 9.75 17.46
N SER A 260 13.53 9.47 17.76
CA SER A 260 12.86 9.92 18.98
C SER A 260 12.12 8.76 19.64
N TYR A 261 12.21 8.66 20.97
CA TYR A 261 11.32 7.87 21.82
C TYR A 261 10.13 8.73 22.25
N SER A 262 9.13 8.82 21.37
CA SER A 262 7.90 9.58 21.61
C SER A 262 6.66 8.81 21.19
N ASP A 263 5.58 9.04 21.93
CA ASP A 263 4.27 8.39 21.74
C ASP A 263 3.28 9.27 20.95
N TYR A 264 3.73 10.40 20.42
CA TYR A 264 2.86 11.39 19.78
C TYR A 264 3.50 12.04 18.55
N PHE A 265 2.64 12.55 17.67
CA PHE A 265 2.96 13.50 16.59
C PHE A 265 1.67 14.18 16.11
N GLY A 266 1.78 15.21 15.27
CA GLY A 266 0.61 15.94 14.77
C GLY A 266 0.98 17.21 14.00
N GLY A 267 0.09 18.19 14.03
CA GLY A 267 0.34 19.52 13.47
C GLY A 267 -0.61 20.58 14.03
N TYR A 268 -0.19 21.84 13.90
CA TYR A 268 -0.93 23.01 14.37
C TYR A 268 -1.08 24.06 13.27
N TRP A 269 -2.30 24.51 13.02
CA TRP A 269 -2.64 25.61 12.14
C TRP A 269 -2.67 26.90 12.95
N HIS A 270 -1.58 27.65 12.89
CA HIS A 270 -1.44 28.90 13.66
C HIS A 270 -2.49 29.95 13.28
N ASP A 271 -2.94 29.97 12.01
CA ASP A 271 -3.97 30.91 11.56
C ASP A 271 -5.37 30.55 12.10
N ASP A 272 -5.60 29.27 12.40
CA ASP A 272 -6.90 28.74 12.84
C ASP A 272 -7.01 28.59 14.37
N ASP A 273 -5.89 28.76 15.10
CA ASP A 273 -5.75 28.44 16.53
C ASP A 273 -6.24 27.02 16.85
N PHE A 274 -5.89 26.08 15.98
CA PHE A 274 -6.40 24.73 15.98
C PHE A 274 -5.36 23.74 15.43
N GLY A 275 -5.53 22.44 15.66
CA GLY A 275 -4.62 21.43 15.12
C GLY A 275 -5.16 20.01 15.26
N PHE A 276 -4.29 19.06 14.93
CA PHE A 276 -4.56 17.63 14.96
C PHE A 276 -3.40 16.90 15.63
N GLY A 277 -3.71 15.81 16.30
CA GLY A 277 -2.71 14.98 16.96
C GLY A 277 -3.07 13.51 16.94
N HIS A 278 -2.01 12.72 17.05
CA HIS A 278 -2.04 11.27 17.17
C HIS A 278 -1.27 10.88 18.43
N TRP A 279 -1.77 9.83 19.10
CA TRP A 279 -1.02 9.17 20.16
C TRP A 279 -1.17 7.64 20.09
N SER A 280 -0.05 6.96 20.30
CA SER A 280 0.03 5.53 20.58
C SER A 280 1.38 5.22 21.24
N SER A 281 1.46 4.12 21.98
CA SER A 281 2.72 3.74 22.61
C SER A 281 3.81 3.47 21.58
N TYR A 282 5.03 3.93 21.84
CA TYR A 282 6.20 3.75 20.96
C TYR A 282 6.47 2.30 20.58
N ASP A 283 6.30 1.37 21.53
CA ASP A 283 6.53 -0.06 21.29
C ASP A 283 5.46 -0.68 20.37
N ASP A 284 4.29 -0.05 20.28
CA ASP A 284 3.26 -0.43 19.33
C ASP A 284 3.55 0.19 17.96
N LYS A 285 3.59 1.53 17.85
CA LYS A 285 3.77 2.27 16.58
C LYS A 285 4.99 3.19 16.59
N PRO A 286 6.19 2.67 16.35
CA PRO A 286 7.39 3.51 16.31
C PRO A 286 7.47 4.40 15.07
N GLY A 287 6.81 4.03 13.96
CA GLY A 287 6.86 4.73 12.68
C GLY A 287 5.97 5.96 12.63
N LYS A 288 6.54 7.09 12.20
CA LYS A 288 5.85 8.37 12.03
C LYS A 288 6.18 8.93 10.65
N LYS A 289 5.21 8.96 9.76
CA LYS A 289 5.39 9.46 8.39
C LYS A 289 4.63 10.78 8.22
N LEU A 290 5.28 11.72 7.55
CA LEU A 290 4.68 12.90 6.98
C LEU A 290 4.86 12.83 5.46
N TRP A 291 3.76 12.91 4.72
CA TRP A 291 3.78 12.97 3.27
C TRP A 291 3.07 14.22 2.76
N ILE A 292 3.68 14.90 1.80
CA ILE A 292 3.13 16.08 1.14
C ILE A 292 3.42 16.06 -0.35
N TRP A 293 2.49 16.57 -1.15
CA TRP A 293 2.73 16.86 -2.56
C TRP A 293 3.88 17.86 -2.75
N GLY A 294 4.47 17.89 -3.95
CA GLY A 294 5.39 18.96 -4.32
C GLY A 294 4.64 20.29 -4.47
N LEU A 295 5.15 21.36 -3.87
CA LEU A 295 4.48 22.68 -3.88
C LEU A 295 4.59 23.43 -5.22
N SER A 296 5.27 22.85 -6.22
CA SER A 296 5.21 23.32 -7.61
C SER A 296 3.94 22.81 -8.32
N ARG A 297 3.68 23.24 -9.56
CA ARG A 297 2.54 22.71 -10.32
C ARG A 297 2.61 21.20 -10.50
N GLN A 298 3.80 20.58 -10.48
CA GLN A 298 3.95 19.13 -10.51
C GLN A 298 3.09 18.40 -9.45
N GLY A 299 3.02 18.92 -8.22
CA GLY A 299 2.16 18.36 -7.18
C GLY A 299 0.81 19.08 -7.08
N MET A 300 0.78 20.39 -7.27
CA MET A 300 -0.43 21.19 -7.08
C MET A 300 -1.53 20.95 -8.13
N ILE A 301 -1.29 20.20 -9.21
CA ILE A 301 -2.37 19.71 -10.08
C ILE A 301 -3.32 18.76 -9.36
N TRP A 302 -2.81 18.01 -8.35
CA TRP A 302 -3.55 16.97 -7.65
C TRP A 302 -4.70 17.49 -6.79
N GLU A 303 -4.65 18.75 -6.37
CA GLU A 303 -5.76 19.43 -5.70
C GLU A 303 -7.04 19.32 -6.54
N SER A 304 -6.97 19.74 -7.81
CA SER A 304 -8.09 19.67 -8.74
C SER A 304 -8.44 18.24 -9.19
N LEU A 305 -7.51 17.30 -9.07
CA LEU A 305 -7.74 15.89 -9.41
C LEU A 305 -8.45 15.15 -8.28
N LEU A 306 -8.31 15.57 -7.02
CA LEU A 306 -8.79 14.83 -5.85
C LEU A 306 -9.88 15.55 -5.05
N THR A 307 -10.04 16.86 -5.21
CA THR A 307 -11.20 17.62 -4.71
C THR A 307 -11.69 18.61 -5.76
N ASP A 308 -12.78 19.30 -5.44
CA ASP A 308 -13.30 20.42 -6.21
C ASP A 308 -13.03 21.77 -5.51
N ASN A 309 -13.14 21.84 -4.18
CA ASN A 309 -13.06 23.12 -3.44
C ASN A 309 -12.41 23.03 -2.04
N ASP A 310 -11.99 21.86 -1.58
CA ASP A 310 -11.54 21.68 -0.17
C ASP A 310 -10.04 21.97 0.02
N GLY A 311 -9.33 22.32 -1.06
CA GLY A 311 -7.92 22.68 -1.04
C GLY A 311 -6.98 21.48 -1.06
N GLN A 312 -5.69 21.76 -0.87
CA GLN A 312 -4.66 20.72 -0.80
C GLN A 312 -4.55 20.13 0.61
N TYR A 313 -4.14 18.87 0.70
CA TYR A 313 -3.98 18.13 1.95
C TYR A 313 -2.53 17.63 2.16
N ILE A 314 -2.23 17.26 3.40
CA ILE A 314 -1.04 16.50 3.80
C ILE A 314 -1.47 15.16 4.38
N GLU A 315 -0.57 14.19 4.44
CA GLU A 315 -0.81 12.93 5.14
C GLU A 315 0.12 12.78 6.34
N PHE A 316 -0.47 12.44 7.49
CA PHE A 316 0.23 12.12 8.72
C PHE A 316 -0.11 10.68 9.11
N GLN A 317 0.90 9.81 9.15
CA GLN A 317 0.68 8.37 9.20
C GLN A 317 1.45 7.70 10.34
N ALA A 318 0.83 6.68 10.95
CA ALA A 318 1.40 5.88 12.03
C ALA A 318 1.66 4.44 11.55
N GLY A 319 2.85 3.91 11.82
CA GLY A 319 3.30 2.62 11.29
C GLY A 319 3.96 1.70 12.34
N LYS A 320 3.86 0.38 12.12
CA LYS A 320 4.57 -0.63 12.93
C LYS A 320 6.06 -0.71 12.61
N LEU A 321 6.47 -0.22 11.43
CA LEU A 321 7.85 -0.13 10.98
C LEU A 321 8.26 1.34 10.87
N PHE A 322 9.57 1.62 10.91
CA PHE A 322 10.07 3.00 10.82
C PHE A 322 9.76 3.67 9.48
N ASN A 323 9.76 2.92 8.37
CA ASN A 323 9.41 3.40 7.05
C ASN A 323 8.47 2.46 6.29
N GLN A 324 7.85 3.00 5.24
CA GLN A 324 7.23 2.21 4.18
C GLN A 324 8.33 1.74 3.23
N ALA A 325 9.06 0.71 3.65
CA ALA A 325 10.23 0.18 2.96
C ALA A 325 9.89 -0.23 1.51
N ALA A 326 10.57 0.37 0.54
CA ALA A 326 10.61 -0.06 -0.85
C ALA A 326 11.82 -0.99 -1.08
N GLU A 327 11.98 -1.49 -2.31
CA GLU A 327 13.05 -2.45 -2.64
C GLU A 327 14.45 -1.97 -2.21
N SER A 328 14.82 -0.72 -2.50
CA SER A 328 16.12 -0.15 -2.13
C SER A 328 16.33 0.03 -0.63
N SER A 329 15.26 0.05 0.19
CA SER A 329 15.37 -0.02 1.66
C SER A 329 16.08 -1.31 2.11
N SER A 330 16.00 -2.37 1.31
CA SER A 330 16.74 -3.62 1.51
C SER A 330 18.26 -3.43 1.47
N LEU A 331 18.77 -2.25 1.10
CA LEU A 331 20.18 -1.89 1.16
C LEU A 331 20.57 -1.14 2.44
N THR A 332 19.59 -0.70 3.24
CA THR A 332 19.76 0.07 4.49
C THR A 332 19.54 -0.82 5.73
N PRO A 333 19.65 -0.29 6.96
CA PRO A 333 19.23 -1.00 8.17
C PRO A 333 17.71 -1.31 8.25
N PHE A 334 16.88 -0.68 7.43
CA PHE A 334 15.42 -0.77 7.50
C PHE A 334 14.89 -1.86 6.55
N LYS A 335 14.71 -3.06 7.10
CA LYS A 335 14.26 -4.26 6.37
C LYS A 335 12.75 -4.48 6.46
N HIS A 336 12.22 -5.24 5.53
CA HIS A 336 10.87 -5.76 5.60
C HIS A 336 10.72 -6.75 6.77
N ARG A 337 9.50 -6.85 7.31
CA ARG A 337 9.14 -7.82 8.34
C ARG A 337 8.22 -8.89 7.75
N GLU A 338 8.30 -10.09 8.31
CA GLU A 338 7.34 -11.17 8.03
C GLU A 338 6.30 -11.28 9.16
N PHE A 339 5.08 -11.64 8.78
CA PHE A 339 4.00 -11.96 9.70
C PHE A 339 3.99 -13.46 9.92
N ALA A 340 4.33 -13.90 11.13
CA ALA A 340 4.50 -15.31 11.45
C ALA A 340 3.19 -16.12 11.28
N PRO A 341 3.28 -17.44 11.02
CA PRO A 341 2.10 -18.31 10.92
C PRO A 341 1.23 -18.27 12.17
N HIS A 342 -0.10 -18.19 12.02
CA HIS A 342 -1.08 -18.17 13.11
C HIS A 342 -0.85 -17.07 14.17
N ASP A 343 -0.06 -16.04 13.83
CA ASP A 343 0.23 -14.92 14.71
C ASP A 343 -0.84 -13.83 14.57
N ALA A 344 -1.00 -13.04 15.62
CA ALA A 344 -1.93 -11.93 15.66
C ALA A 344 -1.25 -10.69 16.25
N ASP A 345 -1.62 -9.54 15.73
CA ASP A 345 -1.16 -8.25 16.22
C ASP A 345 -2.37 -7.38 16.58
N GLU A 346 -2.26 -6.70 17.71
CA GLU A 346 -3.29 -5.83 18.25
C GLU A 346 -2.69 -4.45 18.49
N MET A 347 -3.35 -3.42 17.99
CA MET A 347 -2.86 -2.04 18.08
C MET A 347 -3.91 -1.10 18.62
N LYS A 348 -3.46 -0.07 19.36
CA LYS A 348 -4.34 0.96 19.92
C LYS A 348 -3.80 2.36 19.67
N GLU A 349 -4.65 3.21 19.13
CA GLU A 349 -4.29 4.57 18.72
C GLU A 349 -5.43 5.53 19.03
N ILE A 350 -5.12 6.78 19.37
CA ILE A 350 -6.12 7.85 19.52
C ILE A 350 -5.80 9.00 18.57
N TRP A 351 -6.87 9.65 18.09
CA TRP A 351 -6.82 10.74 17.14
C TRP A 351 -7.63 11.91 17.68
N PHE A 352 -6.99 13.06 17.84
CA PHE A 352 -7.54 14.16 18.63
C PHE A 352 -7.31 15.55 18.03
N PRO A 353 -8.19 16.52 18.30
CA PRO A 353 -7.98 17.91 17.96
C PRO A 353 -7.06 18.60 18.99
N LEU A 354 -6.39 19.67 18.54
CA LEU A 354 -5.62 20.59 19.36
C LEU A 354 -6.32 21.95 19.36
N LYS A 355 -7.12 22.26 20.38
CA LYS A 355 -7.91 23.50 20.41
C LYS A 355 -7.25 24.53 21.32
N GLY A 356 -6.67 25.60 20.75
CA GLY A 356 -6.00 26.66 21.51
C GLY A 356 -4.78 26.20 22.31
N THR A 357 -4.17 25.06 21.97
CA THR A 357 -2.97 24.56 22.67
C THR A 357 -1.70 25.24 22.19
N GLU A 358 -1.76 25.95 21.05
CA GLU A 358 -0.64 26.68 20.44
C GLU A 358 0.55 25.77 20.06
N GLY A 359 0.30 24.47 19.91
CA GLY A 359 1.33 23.45 19.68
C GLY A 359 1.17 22.20 20.57
N MET A 360 2.23 21.39 20.62
CA MET A 360 2.31 20.16 21.42
C MET A 360 3.77 19.74 21.64
N VAL A 361 4.13 19.45 22.89
CA VAL A 361 5.43 18.86 23.30
C VAL A 361 5.28 17.55 24.08
N ALA A 362 4.05 17.19 24.46
CA ALA A 362 3.69 15.90 25.02
C ALA A 362 2.19 15.65 24.85
N ALA A 363 1.79 14.40 24.69
CA ALA A 363 0.38 14.01 24.71
C ALA A 363 0.20 12.63 25.35
N SER A 364 -1.02 12.39 25.82
CA SER A 364 -1.53 11.08 26.24
C SER A 364 -3.04 11.07 26.09
N GLY A 365 -3.69 9.93 26.37
CA GLY A 365 -5.16 9.87 26.43
C GLY A 365 -5.81 10.76 27.51
N PHE A 366 -5.05 11.51 28.31
CA PHE A 366 -5.58 12.46 29.29
C PHE A 366 -5.57 13.91 28.78
N GLY A 367 -4.56 14.29 28.01
CA GLY A 367 -4.40 15.67 27.59
C GLY A 367 -3.18 15.89 26.71
N VAL A 368 -3.02 17.15 26.29
CA VAL A 368 -1.91 17.63 25.48
C VAL A 368 -1.23 18.77 26.23
N LEU A 369 0.09 18.77 26.23
CA LEU A 369 0.91 19.81 26.83
C LEU A 369 1.65 20.55 25.71
N ASN A 370 1.66 21.88 25.80
CA ASN A 370 2.54 22.73 25.01
C ASN A 370 3.34 23.66 25.92
N LEU A 371 4.47 24.16 25.41
CA LEU A 371 5.36 25.07 26.12
C LEU A 371 5.82 26.20 25.22
N GLU A 372 5.73 27.43 25.71
CA GLU A 372 6.39 28.58 25.11
C GLU A 372 7.46 29.08 26.07
N ARG A 373 8.70 29.21 25.57
CA ARG A 373 9.84 29.60 26.41
C ARG A 373 10.45 30.89 25.92
N ASP A 374 10.55 31.86 26.84
CA ASP A 374 11.38 33.04 26.68
C ASP A 374 12.67 32.92 27.52
N ASN A 375 13.54 33.93 27.51
CA ASN A 375 14.83 33.88 28.21
C ASN A 375 14.73 33.71 29.76
N ALA A 376 13.55 33.92 30.37
CA ALA A 376 13.34 33.87 31.82
C ALA A 376 12.09 33.07 32.25
N ASN A 377 11.06 33.00 31.41
CA ASN A 377 9.76 32.42 31.73
C ASN A 377 9.46 31.23 30.80
N THR A 378 8.78 30.23 31.34
CA THR A 378 8.18 29.14 30.57
C THR A 378 6.67 29.17 30.80
N ARG A 379 5.90 29.47 29.74
CA ARG A 379 4.44 29.37 29.71
C ARG A 379 4.10 27.92 29.39
N ILE A 380 3.20 27.36 30.20
CA ILE A 380 2.74 25.97 30.11
C ILE A 380 1.26 26.01 29.80
N ILE A 381 0.87 25.34 28.73
CA ILE A 381 -0.53 25.20 28.32
C ILE A 381 -0.86 23.70 28.36
N LEU A 382 -1.86 23.33 29.16
CA LEU A 382 -2.38 21.97 29.25
C LEU A 382 -3.81 21.95 28.74
N GLY A 383 -4.06 21.24 27.65
CA GLY A 383 -5.40 20.97 27.12
C GLY A 383 -5.90 19.59 27.53
N ALA A 384 -7.10 19.51 28.09
CA ALA A 384 -7.71 18.25 28.49
C ALA A 384 -8.32 17.51 27.29
N LEU A 385 -8.04 16.22 27.13
CA LEU A 385 -8.68 15.35 26.12
C LEU A 385 -9.82 14.50 26.70
N LYS A 386 -9.85 14.36 28.03
CA LYS A 386 -10.96 13.79 28.80
C LYS A 386 -11.01 14.50 30.17
N PRO A 387 -11.97 14.23 31.07
CA PRO A 387 -12.04 14.92 32.35
C PRO A 387 -10.76 14.70 33.17
N ILE A 388 -10.23 15.79 33.71
CA ILE A 388 -9.07 15.79 34.61
C ILE A 388 -9.56 16.29 35.97
N ASP A 389 -9.21 15.55 37.02
CA ASP A 389 -9.31 15.96 38.43
C ASP A 389 -8.05 15.39 39.11
N ASP A 390 -6.95 16.12 38.96
CA ASP A 390 -5.61 15.66 39.29
C ASP A 390 -4.71 16.81 39.71
N GLU A 391 -3.51 16.47 40.16
CA GLU A 391 -2.47 17.44 40.47
C GLU A 391 -1.49 17.62 39.30
N LEU A 392 -1.21 18.86 38.93
CA LEU A 392 -0.12 19.22 38.03
C LEU A 392 1.13 19.55 38.85
N ARG A 393 2.20 18.79 38.63
CA ARG A 393 3.48 18.92 39.34
C ARG A 393 4.57 19.37 38.39
N ILE A 394 5.34 20.36 38.83
CA ILE A 394 6.47 20.92 38.09
C ILE A 394 7.71 20.72 38.95
N ILE A 395 8.64 19.92 38.45
CA ILE A 395 9.88 19.55 39.14
C ILE A 395 11.04 20.15 38.38
N VAL A 396 11.90 20.91 39.04
CA VAL A 396 13.10 21.53 38.45
C VAL A 396 14.34 21.02 39.17
N ASP A 397 15.30 20.49 38.42
CA ASP A 397 16.54 19.91 38.93
C ASP A 397 16.31 18.92 40.10
N GLY A 398 15.27 18.09 39.96
CA GLY A 398 14.87 17.07 40.94
C GLY A 398 14.11 17.59 42.17
N LYS A 399 13.77 18.88 42.23
CA LYS A 399 13.00 19.49 43.33
C LYS A 399 11.64 19.97 42.85
N LEU A 400 10.59 19.68 43.61
CA LEU A 400 9.26 20.19 43.35
C LEU A 400 9.26 21.73 43.45
N LEU A 401 9.01 22.41 42.33
CA LEU A 401 8.90 23.86 42.26
C LEU A 401 7.45 24.29 42.51
N LYS A 402 6.50 23.61 41.86
CA LYS A 402 5.08 23.95 41.92
C LYS A 402 4.23 22.69 41.87
N SER A 403 3.12 22.72 42.59
CA SER A 403 2.09 21.68 42.67
C SER A 403 0.73 22.37 42.72
N GLU A 404 -0.18 22.05 41.81
CA GLU A 404 -1.52 22.63 41.80
C GLU A 404 -2.58 21.60 41.41
N GLY A 405 -3.70 21.59 42.15
CA GLY A 405 -4.86 20.80 41.77
C GLY A 405 -5.60 21.47 40.61
N ILE A 406 -5.88 20.70 39.57
CA ILE A 406 -6.60 21.14 38.38
C ILE A 406 -7.82 20.27 38.14
N ILE A 407 -8.92 20.92 37.76
CA ILE A 407 -10.15 20.26 37.34
C ILE A 407 -10.51 20.85 35.98
N LEU A 408 -10.48 20.00 34.94
CA LEU A 408 -10.75 20.40 33.57
C LEU A 408 -11.77 19.48 32.94
N SER A 409 -12.73 20.07 32.21
CA SER A 409 -13.56 19.35 31.26
C SER A 409 -12.79 19.11 29.96
N PRO A 410 -13.19 18.13 29.13
CA PRO A 410 -12.58 17.94 27.81
C PRO A 410 -12.58 19.22 26.97
N LEU A 411 -11.46 19.49 26.31
CA LEU A 411 -11.13 20.69 25.54
C LEU A 411 -11.01 22.00 26.34
N GLU A 412 -11.04 21.94 27.68
CA GLU A 412 -10.64 23.08 28.50
C GLU A 412 -9.12 23.16 28.62
N LEU A 413 -8.63 24.40 28.74
CA LEU A 413 -7.21 24.72 28.86
C LEU A 413 -6.90 25.17 30.30
N HIS A 414 -5.76 24.72 30.82
CA HIS A 414 -5.11 25.30 31.99
C HIS A 414 -3.79 25.91 31.57
N GLU A 415 -3.58 27.16 31.95
CA GLU A 415 -2.35 27.89 31.64
C GLU A 415 -1.63 28.30 32.92
N THR A 416 -0.31 28.10 32.95
CA THR A 416 0.52 28.65 34.00
C THR A 416 1.90 29.07 33.51
N VAL A 417 2.50 30.05 34.17
CA VAL A 417 3.84 30.55 33.87
C VAL A 417 4.75 30.26 35.05
N ILE A 418 5.96 29.82 34.75
CA ILE A 418 7.00 29.55 35.74
C ILE A 418 8.34 30.19 35.34
N ASP A 419 9.07 30.64 36.34
CA ASP A 419 10.40 31.22 36.17
C ASP A 419 11.44 30.10 36.26
N ILE A 420 11.92 29.62 35.11
CA ILE A 420 12.97 28.61 35.03
C ILE A 420 14.12 29.18 34.19
N ALA A 421 15.34 29.15 34.73
CA ALA A 421 16.55 29.47 33.99
C ALA A 421 16.67 28.61 32.71
N ALA A 422 17.07 29.19 31.58
CA ALA A 422 17.10 28.52 30.28
C ALA A 422 17.78 27.14 30.29
N GLU A 423 18.83 26.97 31.10
CA GLU A 423 19.67 25.76 31.20
C GLU A 423 19.11 24.69 32.16
N SER A 424 18.12 25.00 33.00
CA SER A 424 17.63 24.06 34.01
C SER A 424 16.82 22.92 33.38
N ASN A 425 17.00 21.73 33.94
CA ASN A 425 16.18 20.57 33.59
C ASN A 425 14.89 20.58 34.39
N PHE A 426 13.78 20.28 33.75
CA PHE A 426 12.49 20.20 34.42
C PHE A 426 11.58 19.12 33.85
N GLU A 427 10.66 18.67 34.71
CA GLU A 427 9.64 17.70 34.39
C GLU A 427 8.27 18.28 34.76
N ILE A 428 7.28 18.06 33.90
CA ILE A 428 5.88 18.39 34.14
C ILE A 428 5.11 17.08 34.18
N ILE A 429 4.42 16.82 35.29
CA ILE A 429 3.74 15.56 35.55
C ILE A 429 2.29 15.85 35.93
N LEU A 430 1.36 15.27 35.17
CA LEU A 430 -0.06 15.25 35.50
C LEU A 430 -0.40 13.98 36.30
N GLY A 431 -0.98 14.16 37.49
CA GLY A 431 -1.46 13.08 38.35
C GLY A 431 -0.39 12.03 38.64
N ASP A 432 -0.78 10.76 38.64
CA ASP A 432 0.13 9.62 38.73
C ASP A 432 0.72 9.25 37.36
N HIS A 433 1.50 10.17 36.78
CA HIS A 433 2.17 10.00 35.48
C HIS A 433 1.21 9.79 34.31
N LYS A 434 0.00 10.35 34.40
CA LYS A 434 -1.02 10.33 33.33
C LYS A 434 -0.56 11.07 32.07
N LEU A 435 0.28 12.09 32.25
CA LEU A 435 1.01 12.78 31.19
C LEU A 435 2.33 13.26 31.79
N VAL A 436 3.43 13.09 31.04
CA VAL A 436 4.77 13.47 31.48
C VAL A 436 5.51 14.17 30.35
N TYR A 437 6.08 15.33 30.64
CA TYR A 437 7.05 16.01 29.79
C TYR A 437 8.39 16.13 30.52
N ARG A 438 9.49 15.98 29.79
CA ARG A 438 10.87 16.16 30.30
C ARG A 438 11.66 17.04 29.34
N SER A 439 12.31 18.07 29.87
CA SER A 439 13.12 19.02 29.06
C SER A 439 14.39 18.42 28.46
N GLY A 440 14.84 17.24 28.95
CA GLY A 440 16.01 16.53 28.43
C GLY A 440 15.85 15.93 27.04
N GLY A 441 14.65 16.03 26.44
CA GLY A 441 14.34 15.54 25.11
C GLY A 441 14.08 14.04 25.05
N THR A 442 13.72 13.58 23.85
CA THR A 442 13.36 12.19 23.53
C THR A 442 14.31 11.54 22.52
N ILE A 443 15.39 12.23 22.14
CA ILE A 443 16.27 11.80 21.06
C ILE A 443 16.99 10.50 21.41
N VAL A 444 17.02 9.58 20.44
CA VAL A 444 17.75 8.30 20.51
C VAL A 444 18.74 8.20 19.35
N ASP A 445 19.76 7.36 19.50
CA ASP A 445 20.84 7.19 18.51
C ASP A 445 20.74 5.82 17.83
N ARG A 446 19.79 5.67 16.90
CA ARG A 446 19.70 4.46 16.05
C ARG A 446 20.46 4.70 14.74
N PRO A 447 21.19 3.69 14.22
CA PRO A 447 21.91 3.81 12.97
C PRO A 447 20.96 3.93 11.78
N VAL A 448 21.15 4.97 10.97
CA VAL A 448 20.41 5.17 9.70
C VAL A 448 21.19 4.67 8.48
N ALA A 449 22.51 4.59 8.58
CA ALA A 449 23.39 4.16 7.49
C ALA A 449 23.68 2.64 7.55
N PRO A 450 23.88 1.98 6.39
CA PRO A 450 24.27 0.57 6.35
C PRO A 450 25.68 0.34 6.90
N TYR A 451 25.94 -0.84 7.44
CA TYR A 451 27.27 -1.23 7.92
C TYR A 451 28.23 -1.48 6.76
N PRO A 452 29.33 -0.71 6.60
CA PRO A 452 30.23 -0.83 5.43
C PRO A 452 30.96 -2.19 5.33
N GLY A 453 31.07 -2.93 6.43
CA GLY A 453 31.71 -4.24 6.46
C GLY A 453 30.77 -5.41 6.10
N PHE A 454 29.52 -5.15 5.73
CA PHE A 454 28.58 -6.19 5.31
C PHE A 454 28.81 -6.58 3.85
N ASP A 455 29.33 -7.79 3.62
CA ASP A 455 29.52 -8.34 2.28
C ASP A 455 28.20 -8.87 1.71
N ARG A 456 27.60 -8.11 0.79
CA ARG A 456 26.36 -8.44 0.10
C ARG A 456 26.51 -9.64 -0.87
N GLY A 457 27.73 -9.96 -1.30
CA GLY A 457 28.00 -11.10 -2.19
C GLY A 457 28.24 -12.42 -1.47
N SER A 458 28.46 -12.39 -0.14
CA SER A 458 28.59 -13.60 0.67
C SER A 458 27.28 -14.42 0.70
N ALA A 459 27.36 -15.71 1.03
CA ALA A 459 26.17 -16.56 1.22
C ALA A 459 25.13 -15.91 2.16
N TYR A 460 25.58 -15.29 3.27
CA TYR A 460 24.70 -14.55 4.18
C TYR A 460 24.13 -13.28 3.54
N GLY A 461 24.93 -12.55 2.76
CA GLY A 461 24.48 -11.38 2.00
C GLY A 461 23.38 -11.70 0.99
N ILE A 462 23.55 -12.77 0.21
CA ILE A 462 22.56 -13.28 -0.73
C ILE A 462 21.32 -13.77 0.03
N TYR A 463 21.48 -14.50 1.13
CA TYR A 463 20.35 -14.93 1.98
C TYR A 463 19.51 -13.77 2.50
N VAL A 464 20.15 -12.68 2.95
CA VAL A 464 19.43 -11.45 3.36
C VAL A 464 18.65 -10.87 2.19
N LYS A 465 19.22 -10.80 0.98
CA LYS A 465 18.49 -10.37 -0.22
C LYS A 465 17.29 -11.28 -0.52
N SER A 466 17.47 -12.60 -0.45
CA SER A 466 16.40 -13.57 -0.70
C SER A 466 15.23 -13.43 0.29
N LEU A 467 15.53 -13.20 1.58
CA LEU A 467 14.51 -12.89 2.58
C LEU A 467 13.72 -11.63 2.24
N GLU A 468 14.38 -10.58 1.78
CA GLU A 468 13.69 -9.33 1.41
C GLU A 468 12.79 -9.51 0.18
N LEU A 469 13.20 -10.32 -0.80
CA LEU A 469 12.34 -10.70 -1.94
C LEU A 469 11.11 -11.49 -1.48
N GLU A 470 11.30 -12.49 -0.61
CA GLU A 470 10.20 -13.31 -0.07
C GLU A 470 9.18 -12.46 0.67
N LYS A 471 9.65 -11.56 1.53
CA LYS A 471 8.79 -10.67 2.30
C LYS A 471 8.04 -9.68 1.42
N GLN A 472 8.53 -9.35 0.22
CA GLN A 472 7.85 -8.51 -0.77
C GLN A 472 6.94 -9.31 -1.71
N ARG A 473 6.62 -10.57 -1.39
CA ARG A 473 5.80 -11.49 -2.22
C ARG A 473 6.42 -11.84 -3.58
N ARG A 474 7.72 -11.56 -3.79
CA ARG A 474 8.47 -11.96 -4.99
C ARG A 474 8.97 -13.40 -4.83
N TYR A 475 8.03 -14.33 -4.63
CA TYR A 475 8.34 -15.70 -4.16
C TYR A 475 9.20 -16.51 -5.14
N SER A 476 8.94 -16.42 -6.45
CA SER A 476 9.74 -17.12 -7.46
C SER A 476 11.18 -16.60 -7.47
N GLU A 477 11.35 -15.28 -7.48
CA GLU A 477 12.68 -14.64 -7.45
C GLU A 477 13.42 -14.92 -6.14
N ALA A 478 12.69 -14.99 -5.02
CA ALA A 478 13.25 -15.38 -3.73
C ALA A 478 13.76 -16.82 -3.76
N LEU A 479 13.00 -17.76 -4.33
CA LEU A 479 13.42 -19.16 -4.47
C LEU A 479 14.71 -19.28 -5.30
N ASP A 480 14.76 -18.63 -6.47
CA ASP A 480 15.95 -18.61 -7.32
C ASP A 480 17.17 -18.01 -6.59
N SER A 481 16.95 -16.93 -5.83
CA SER A 481 17.98 -16.28 -5.01
C SER A 481 18.43 -17.18 -3.85
N TYR A 482 17.54 -17.95 -3.20
CA TYR A 482 17.93 -18.91 -2.17
C TYR A 482 18.72 -20.09 -2.74
N LEU A 483 18.37 -20.59 -3.93
CA LEU A 483 19.15 -21.64 -4.61
C LEU A 483 20.59 -21.17 -4.85
N SER A 484 20.79 -19.89 -5.21
CA SER A 484 22.12 -19.29 -5.36
C SER A 484 22.91 -19.25 -4.03
N VAL A 485 22.25 -19.18 -2.86
CA VAL A 485 22.93 -19.25 -1.55
C VAL A 485 23.61 -20.61 -1.37
N ILE A 486 22.93 -21.70 -1.71
CA ILE A 486 23.44 -23.06 -1.50
C ILE A 486 24.45 -23.50 -2.58
N GLU A 487 24.53 -22.77 -3.70
CA GLU A 487 25.65 -22.88 -4.64
C GLU A 487 26.96 -22.36 -4.01
N GLU A 488 26.88 -21.26 -3.24
CA GLU A 488 28.01 -20.68 -2.53
C GLU A 488 28.35 -21.44 -1.23
N ASP A 489 27.33 -21.77 -0.43
CA ASP A 489 27.46 -22.57 0.79
C ASP A 489 26.38 -23.66 0.85
N PRO A 490 26.68 -24.89 0.39
CA PRO A 490 25.73 -26.01 0.42
C PRO A 490 25.23 -26.40 1.82
N GLY A 491 25.94 -25.97 2.87
CA GLY A 491 25.59 -26.23 4.28
C GLY A 491 24.79 -25.10 4.93
N PHE A 492 24.38 -24.08 4.18
CA PHE A 492 23.66 -22.93 4.71
C PHE A 492 22.21 -23.29 5.10
N MET A 493 22.05 -23.83 6.31
CA MET A 493 20.78 -24.39 6.80
C MET A 493 19.56 -23.44 6.70
N PRO A 494 19.64 -22.14 7.04
CA PRO A 494 18.48 -21.26 6.91
C PRO A 494 17.95 -21.11 5.48
N ALA A 495 18.83 -21.17 4.47
CA ALA A 495 18.41 -21.16 3.07
C ALA A 495 17.74 -22.49 2.69
N LEU A 496 18.23 -23.64 3.16
CA LEU A 496 17.59 -24.94 2.92
C LEU A 496 16.15 -24.97 3.45
N SER A 497 15.88 -24.42 4.64
CA SER A 497 14.53 -24.29 5.20
C SER A 497 13.63 -23.40 4.33
N ARG A 498 14.15 -22.25 3.87
CA ARG A 498 13.38 -21.32 3.03
C ARG A 498 13.18 -21.81 1.59
N ILE A 499 14.10 -22.58 1.03
CA ILE A 499 13.91 -23.31 -0.24
C ILE A 499 12.75 -24.30 -0.11
N ALA A 500 12.70 -25.07 0.99
CA ALA A 500 11.59 -25.99 1.23
C ALA A 500 10.24 -25.26 1.31
N LEU A 501 10.19 -24.09 1.94
CA LEU A 501 9.01 -23.23 1.94
C LEU A 501 8.65 -22.73 0.53
N GLY A 502 9.63 -22.35 -0.30
CA GLY A 502 9.42 -21.96 -1.69
C GLY A 502 8.75 -23.06 -2.51
N TYR A 503 9.26 -24.30 -2.42
CA TYR A 503 8.63 -25.46 -3.06
C TYR A 503 7.26 -25.81 -2.47
N TYR A 504 7.05 -25.62 -1.16
CA TYR A 504 5.74 -25.77 -0.54
C TYR A 504 4.71 -24.79 -1.15
N ARG A 505 5.09 -23.53 -1.38
CA ARG A 505 4.22 -22.53 -2.05
C ARG A 505 3.91 -22.90 -3.50
N GLN A 506 4.84 -23.55 -4.18
CA GLN A 506 4.65 -24.13 -5.51
C GLN A 506 3.86 -25.45 -5.49
N MET A 507 3.39 -25.94 -4.34
CA MET A 507 2.77 -27.26 -4.20
C MET A 507 3.67 -28.44 -4.61
N ASP A 508 4.98 -28.24 -4.75
CA ASP A 508 5.96 -29.31 -4.95
C ASP A 508 6.43 -29.85 -3.59
N TYR A 509 5.52 -30.56 -2.91
CA TYR A 509 5.74 -31.04 -1.55
C TYR A 509 6.85 -32.09 -1.44
N GLU A 510 7.16 -32.81 -2.52
CA GLU A 510 8.23 -33.80 -2.54
C GLU A 510 9.60 -33.13 -2.57
N SER A 511 9.80 -32.13 -3.44
CA SER A 511 11.02 -31.30 -3.42
C SER A 511 11.15 -30.57 -2.09
N ALA A 512 10.05 -30.02 -1.56
CA ALA A 512 10.05 -29.40 -0.23
C ALA A 512 10.53 -30.36 0.87
N LYS A 513 10.06 -31.61 0.84
CA LYS A 513 10.49 -32.66 1.78
C LYS A 513 11.96 -33.02 1.62
N GLU A 514 12.50 -33.02 0.40
CA GLU A 514 13.92 -33.27 0.17
C GLU A 514 14.79 -32.20 0.86
N TYR A 515 14.50 -30.92 0.60
CA TYR A 515 15.29 -29.81 1.15
C TYR A 515 15.15 -29.68 2.67
N ILE A 516 13.95 -29.90 3.23
CA ILE A 516 13.78 -29.81 4.68
C ILE A 516 14.51 -30.93 5.43
N ASN A 517 14.60 -32.12 4.84
CA ASN A 517 15.41 -33.21 5.39
C ASN A 517 16.91 -32.89 5.37
N LYS A 518 17.40 -32.16 4.36
CA LYS A 518 18.79 -31.66 4.34
C LYS A 518 19.02 -30.68 5.49
N ALA A 519 18.11 -29.72 5.71
CA ALA A 519 18.18 -28.78 6.83
C ALA A 519 18.24 -29.50 8.20
N LEU A 520 17.32 -30.45 8.43
CA LEU A 520 17.24 -31.22 9.68
C LEU A 520 18.40 -32.20 9.89
N SER A 521 19.11 -32.57 8.83
CA SER A 521 20.35 -33.35 8.92
C SER A 521 21.53 -32.52 9.43
N ILE A 522 21.45 -31.19 9.36
CA ILE A 522 22.44 -30.26 9.93
C ILE A 522 22.06 -29.94 11.38
N ASP A 523 20.80 -29.54 11.62
CA ASP A 523 20.25 -29.33 12.96
C ASP A 523 18.84 -29.93 13.08
N THR A 524 18.75 -31.09 13.73
CA THR A 524 17.49 -31.79 13.99
C THR A 524 16.57 -31.03 14.95
N TYR A 525 17.08 -30.10 15.75
CA TYR A 525 16.29 -29.35 16.74
C TYR A 525 15.92 -27.93 16.28
N ASP A 526 16.25 -27.55 15.04
CA ASP A 526 15.86 -26.25 14.50
C ASP A 526 14.33 -26.12 14.43
N GLY A 527 13.80 -25.04 15.00
CA GLY A 527 12.36 -24.85 15.16
C GLY A 527 11.62 -24.55 13.87
N GLU A 528 12.21 -23.74 12.99
CA GLU A 528 11.63 -23.38 11.69
C GLU A 528 11.59 -24.62 10.79
N ALA A 529 12.71 -25.36 10.70
CA ALA A 529 12.81 -26.53 9.86
C ALA A 529 11.82 -27.63 10.28
N ASN A 530 11.65 -27.86 11.58
CA ASN A 530 10.68 -28.83 12.10
C ASN A 530 9.23 -28.38 11.88
N TYR A 531 8.94 -27.08 11.97
CA TYR A 531 7.61 -26.56 11.66
C TYR A 531 7.27 -26.78 10.17
N TYR A 532 8.21 -26.47 9.26
CA TYR A 532 8.02 -26.71 7.84
C TYR A 532 7.93 -28.20 7.49
N LEU A 533 8.71 -29.07 8.14
CA LEU A 533 8.51 -30.52 8.02
C LEU A 533 7.08 -30.90 8.39
N GLY A 534 6.55 -30.32 9.48
CA GLY A 534 5.18 -30.48 9.94
C GLY A 534 4.14 -30.21 8.84
N ILE A 535 4.15 -29.00 8.28
CA ILE A 535 3.17 -28.60 7.26
C ILE A 535 3.35 -29.36 5.93
N ILE A 536 4.60 -29.64 5.53
CA ILE A 536 4.91 -30.40 4.30
C ILE A 536 4.39 -31.83 4.43
N CYS A 537 4.72 -32.53 5.52
CA CYS A 537 4.24 -33.89 5.77
C CYS A 537 2.71 -33.94 5.91
N SER A 538 2.08 -32.90 6.47
CA SER A 538 0.62 -32.79 6.54
C SER A 538 -0.01 -32.77 5.13
N LYS A 539 0.56 -32.00 4.20
CA LYS A 539 0.10 -31.96 2.79
C LYS A 539 0.36 -33.27 2.04
N LEU A 540 1.41 -34.00 2.38
CA LEU A 540 1.69 -35.35 1.85
C LEU A 540 0.83 -36.47 2.49
N GLY A 541 0.01 -36.15 3.51
CA GLY A 541 -0.77 -37.13 4.26
C GLY A 541 0.06 -38.00 5.23
N ASP A 542 1.33 -37.65 5.46
CA ASP A 542 2.24 -38.32 6.38
C ASP A 542 2.11 -37.73 7.80
N PHE A 543 0.94 -37.95 8.41
CA PHE A 543 0.59 -37.30 9.68
C PHE A 543 1.48 -37.68 10.87
N ILE A 544 2.16 -38.83 10.82
CA ILE A 544 3.11 -39.24 11.87
C ILE A 544 4.34 -38.34 11.86
N ASN A 545 4.96 -38.14 10.69
CA ASN A 545 6.08 -37.22 10.57
C ASN A 545 5.65 -35.77 10.78
N ALA A 546 4.42 -35.40 10.37
CA ALA A 546 3.88 -34.08 10.64
C ALA A 546 3.82 -33.78 12.15
N LYS A 547 3.21 -34.69 12.93
CA LYS A 547 3.15 -34.59 14.40
C LYS A 547 4.52 -34.56 15.06
N SER A 548 5.47 -35.35 14.54
CA SER A 548 6.86 -35.33 15.03
C SER A 548 7.49 -33.95 14.83
N GLY A 549 7.40 -33.38 13.63
CA GLY A 549 7.92 -32.04 13.32
C GLY A 549 7.31 -30.99 14.24
N PHE A 550 5.98 -30.91 14.32
CA PHE A 550 5.32 -29.93 15.18
C PHE A 550 5.70 -30.09 16.67
N SER A 551 5.81 -31.32 17.17
CA SER A 551 6.20 -31.58 18.57
C SER A 551 7.59 -31.02 18.90
N ILE A 552 8.54 -31.09 17.97
CA ILE A 552 9.87 -30.50 18.15
C ILE A 552 9.82 -28.98 17.98
N ALA A 553 9.10 -28.48 16.97
CA ALA A 553 8.92 -27.04 16.71
C ALA A 553 8.30 -26.30 17.91
N MET A 554 7.48 -26.98 18.72
CA MET A 554 6.92 -26.45 19.98
C MET A 554 7.97 -26.04 21.03
N SER A 555 9.22 -26.47 20.88
CA SER A 555 10.31 -26.01 21.76
C SER A 555 10.87 -24.64 21.37
N SER A 556 10.53 -24.12 20.18
CA SER A 556 10.98 -22.81 19.68
C SER A 556 10.00 -21.69 20.00
N ALA A 557 10.48 -20.58 20.57
CA ALA A 557 9.63 -19.43 20.89
C ALA A 557 8.87 -18.86 19.67
N GLY A 558 9.50 -18.90 18.49
CA GLY A 558 8.90 -18.36 17.25
C GLY A 558 7.82 -19.25 16.63
N TYR A 559 7.81 -20.55 16.91
CA TYR A 559 6.89 -21.51 16.26
C TYR A 559 5.97 -22.25 17.23
N ARG A 560 6.19 -22.14 18.55
CA ARG A 560 5.45 -22.97 19.53
C ARG A 560 3.95 -22.79 19.54
N SER A 561 3.46 -21.57 19.32
CA SER A 561 2.03 -21.28 19.24
C SER A 561 1.45 -21.89 17.96
N ALA A 562 2.08 -21.59 16.81
CA ALA A 562 1.69 -22.10 15.49
C ALA A 562 1.71 -23.64 15.42
N ALA A 563 2.77 -24.27 15.92
CA ALA A 563 2.93 -25.72 15.93
C ALA A 563 1.89 -26.41 16.83
N ALA A 564 1.56 -25.83 17.99
CA ALA A 564 0.49 -26.33 18.85
C ALA A 564 -0.89 -26.21 18.18
N ALA A 565 -1.17 -25.10 17.48
CA ALA A 565 -2.41 -24.94 16.72
C ALA A 565 -2.53 -25.98 15.57
N GLU A 566 -1.45 -26.21 14.81
CA GLU A 566 -1.42 -27.25 13.78
C GLU A 566 -1.61 -28.66 14.36
N MET A 567 -1.01 -28.95 15.52
CA MET A 567 -1.24 -30.20 16.25
C MET A 567 -2.71 -30.36 16.64
N ALA A 568 -3.34 -29.30 17.16
CA ALA A 568 -4.75 -29.32 17.51
C ALA A 568 -5.64 -29.61 16.30
N ARG A 569 -5.32 -29.01 15.14
CA ARG A 569 -6.02 -29.27 13.87
C ARG A 569 -5.85 -30.71 13.39
N LEU A 570 -4.66 -31.29 13.49
CA LEU A 570 -4.44 -32.70 13.15
C LEU A 570 -5.24 -33.64 14.04
N PHE A 571 -5.23 -33.44 15.36
CA PHE A 571 -6.05 -34.25 16.28
C PHE A 571 -7.54 -34.06 16.06
N PHE A 572 -7.98 -32.83 15.71
CA PHE A 572 -9.37 -32.56 15.39
C PHE A 572 -9.82 -33.38 14.19
N ARG A 573 -9.00 -33.41 13.13
CA ARG A 573 -9.27 -34.20 11.91
C ARG A 573 -9.35 -35.70 12.18
N GLU A 574 -8.61 -36.20 13.17
CA GLU A 574 -8.65 -37.59 13.62
C GLU A 574 -9.86 -37.92 14.52
N GLY A 575 -10.62 -36.90 14.94
CA GLY A 575 -11.73 -37.03 15.90
C GLY A 575 -11.28 -37.16 17.36
N ASP A 576 -10.00 -36.93 17.66
CA ASP A 576 -9.46 -36.93 19.03
C ASP A 576 -9.61 -35.54 19.67
N TYR A 577 -10.86 -35.19 19.96
CA TYR A 577 -11.21 -33.87 20.53
C TYR A 577 -10.56 -33.61 21.89
N ARG A 578 -10.18 -34.66 22.63
CA ARG A 578 -9.47 -34.49 23.90
C ARG A 578 -8.07 -33.91 23.68
N ASN A 579 -7.31 -34.48 22.75
CA ASN A 579 -6.00 -33.93 22.42
C ASN A 579 -6.13 -32.60 21.66
N THR A 580 -7.17 -32.42 20.83
CA THR A 580 -7.46 -31.10 20.23
C THR A 580 -7.51 -30.00 21.28
N LEU A 581 -8.36 -30.14 22.30
CA LEU A 581 -8.52 -29.13 23.36
C LEU A 581 -7.21 -28.90 24.13
N LEU A 582 -6.45 -29.97 24.43
CA LEU A 582 -5.15 -29.86 25.09
C LEU A 582 -4.16 -28.99 24.28
N TYR A 583 -4.05 -29.23 22.97
CA TYR A 583 -3.13 -28.48 22.13
C TYR A 583 -3.65 -27.06 21.79
N CYS A 584 -4.97 -26.84 21.76
CA CYS A 584 -5.54 -25.49 21.74
C CYS A 584 -5.13 -24.70 22.99
N GLU A 585 -5.31 -25.26 24.19
CA GLU A 585 -4.89 -24.63 25.45
C GLU A 585 -3.38 -24.34 25.47
N GLU A 586 -2.58 -25.26 24.93
CA GLU A 586 -1.13 -25.11 24.79
C GLU A 586 -0.76 -23.93 23.87
N ALA A 587 -1.40 -23.82 22.71
CA ALA A 587 -1.22 -22.69 21.79
C ALA A 587 -1.57 -21.36 22.46
N LEU A 588 -2.73 -21.32 23.13
CA LEU A 588 -3.23 -20.13 23.83
C LEU A 588 -2.38 -19.72 25.03
N ARG A 589 -1.69 -20.68 25.66
CA ARG A 589 -0.70 -20.37 26.70
C ARG A 589 0.52 -19.66 26.14
N PHE A 590 0.89 -19.92 24.88
CA PHE A 590 2.02 -19.27 24.22
C PHE A 590 1.65 -17.96 23.53
N SER A 591 0.45 -17.87 22.97
CA SER A 591 -0.13 -16.65 22.42
C SER A 591 -1.65 -16.67 22.59
N GLN A 592 -2.18 -15.76 23.43
CA GLN A 592 -3.63 -15.64 23.64
C GLN A 592 -4.38 -15.21 22.38
N GLY A 593 -3.68 -14.54 21.44
CA GLY A 593 -4.23 -14.09 20.17
C GLY A 593 -4.21 -15.16 19.06
N ASN A 594 -3.90 -16.42 19.35
CA ASN A 594 -3.94 -17.48 18.33
C ASN A 594 -5.39 -17.81 17.97
N ILE A 595 -5.92 -17.12 16.96
CA ILE A 595 -7.30 -17.24 16.50
C ILE A 595 -7.61 -18.65 15.99
N ASP A 596 -6.71 -19.29 15.25
CA ASP A 596 -6.91 -20.66 14.77
C ASP A 596 -7.09 -21.66 15.92
N ALA A 597 -6.37 -21.49 17.04
CA ALA A 597 -6.56 -22.30 18.22
C ALA A 597 -7.94 -22.07 18.88
N LEU A 598 -8.40 -20.81 18.97
CA LEU A 598 -9.74 -20.48 19.48
C LEU A 598 -10.85 -21.06 18.58
N GLU A 599 -10.72 -20.89 17.28
CA GLU A 599 -11.69 -21.43 16.30
C GLU A 599 -11.74 -22.96 16.35
N THR A 600 -10.57 -23.62 16.37
CA THR A 600 -10.48 -25.08 16.49
C THR A 600 -11.10 -25.57 17.81
N MET A 601 -10.90 -24.83 18.90
CA MET A 601 -11.49 -25.11 20.21
C MET A 601 -13.02 -24.96 20.19
N ALA A 602 -13.56 -23.91 19.56
CA ALA A 602 -15.00 -23.72 19.37
C ALA A 602 -15.63 -24.87 18.56
N MET A 603 -14.98 -25.27 17.46
CA MET A 603 -15.40 -26.43 16.66
C MET A 603 -15.39 -27.71 17.50
N ALA A 604 -14.35 -27.93 18.31
CA ALA A 604 -14.23 -29.11 19.17
C ALA A 604 -15.37 -29.18 20.19
N TYR A 605 -15.64 -28.08 20.90
CA TYR A 605 -16.76 -28.01 21.84
C TYR A 605 -18.11 -28.29 21.19
N ARG A 606 -18.35 -27.75 19.98
CA ARG A 606 -19.58 -28.08 19.25
C ARG A 606 -19.66 -29.57 18.89
N LYS A 607 -18.57 -30.16 18.39
CA LYS A 607 -18.55 -31.58 17.98
C LYS A 607 -18.69 -32.54 19.17
N THR A 608 -18.25 -32.16 20.37
CA THR A 608 -18.44 -32.94 21.61
C THR A 608 -19.80 -32.72 22.28
N GLY A 609 -20.63 -31.78 21.77
CA GLY A 609 -21.94 -31.46 22.33
C GLY A 609 -21.91 -30.48 23.51
N GLU A 610 -20.77 -29.83 23.75
CA GLU A 610 -20.56 -28.83 24.79
C GLU A 610 -20.98 -27.43 24.29
N SER A 611 -22.23 -27.31 23.84
CA SER A 611 -22.74 -26.11 23.16
C SER A 611 -22.66 -24.82 23.98
N GLU A 612 -22.77 -24.90 25.31
CA GLU A 612 -22.65 -23.75 26.20
C GLU A 612 -21.21 -23.19 26.20
N MET A 613 -20.22 -24.09 26.24
CA MET A 613 -18.80 -23.71 26.15
C MET A 613 -18.46 -23.11 24.79
N ALA A 614 -18.96 -23.73 23.71
CA ALA A 614 -18.82 -23.17 22.37
C ALA A 614 -19.43 -21.75 22.28
N GLY A 615 -20.66 -21.57 22.77
CA GLY A 615 -21.35 -20.27 22.77
C GLY A 615 -20.59 -19.18 23.54
N MET A 616 -20.11 -19.49 24.74
CA MET A 616 -19.31 -18.54 25.54
C MET A 616 -18.00 -18.17 24.84
N LEU A 617 -17.31 -19.13 24.24
CA LEU A 617 -16.06 -18.86 23.51
C LEU A 617 -16.31 -17.98 22.28
N LEU A 618 -17.38 -18.25 21.53
CA LEU A 618 -17.79 -17.44 20.37
C LEU A 618 -18.15 -16.00 20.78
N GLU A 619 -18.77 -15.81 21.94
CA GLU A 619 -19.05 -14.47 22.49
C GLU A 619 -17.76 -13.70 22.80
N VAL A 620 -16.80 -14.33 23.50
CA VAL A 620 -15.48 -13.74 23.80
C VAL A 620 -14.71 -13.40 22.53
N MET A 621 -14.68 -14.30 21.55
CA MET A 621 -14.06 -14.02 20.25
C MET A 621 -14.76 -12.85 19.53
N GLY A 622 -16.09 -12.75 19.66
CA GLY A 622 -16.89 -11.70 19.05
C GLY A 622 -16.65 -10.31 19.67
N GLU A 623 -16.24 -10.25 20.93
CA GLU A 623 -15.82 -8.98 21.57
C GLU A 623 -14.53 -8.43 20.95
N GLN A 624 -13.64 -9.31 20.47
CA GLN A 624 -12.37 -8.94 19.81
C GLN A 624 -12.56 -8.65 18.32
N ASP A 625 -13.47 -9.39 17.66
CA ASP A 625 -13.65 -9.31 16.22
C ASP A 625 -15.12 -9.54 15.81
N GLU A 626 -15.86 -8.44 15.73
CA GLU A 626 -17.28 -8.45 15.39
C GLU A 626 -17.60 -8.70 13.93
N THR A 627 -16.59 -8.62 13.05
CA THR A 627 -16.76 -8.85 11.62
C THR A 627 -16.53 -10.32 11.25
N SER A 628 -16.29 -11.20 12.24
CA SER A 628 -15.97 -12.60 11.99
C SER A 628 -17.16 -13.42 11.52
N HIS A 629 -17.07 -13.89 10.29
CA HIS A 629 -18.06 -14.78 9.69
C HIS A 629 -17.91 -16.22 10.17
N PHE A 630 -16.73 -16.63 10.66
CA PHE A 630 -16.57 -17.92 11.35
C PHE A 630 -17.47 -17.97 12.59
N ILE A 631 -17.42 -16.91 13.41
CA ILE A 631 -18.21 -16.82 14.65
C ILE A 631 -19.71 -16.90 14.34
N ARG A 632 -20.16 -16.17 13.32
CA ARG A 632 -21.56 -16.17 12.90
C ARG A 632 -21.99 -17.54 12.37
N PHE A 633 -21.15 -18.20 11.59
CA PHE A 633 -21.48 -19.51 11.04
C PHE A 633 -21.51 -20.59 12.14
N GLU A 634 -20.53 -20.64 13.03
CA GLU A 634 -20.55 -21.54 14.20
C GLU A 634 -21.76 -21.26 15.11
N SER A 635 -22.14 -19.99 15.31
CA SER A 635 -23.37 -19.64 16.05
C SER A 635 -24.62 -20.21 15.37
N PHE A 636 -24.70 -20.15 14.03
CA PHE A 636 -25.76 -20.80 13.25
C PHE A 636 -25.72 -22.33 13.33
N LEU A 637 -24.56 -22.94 13.54
CA LEU A 637 -24.46 -24.38 13.76
C LEU A 637 -24.93 -24.81 15.16
N LEU A 638 -24.82 -23.93 16.16
CA LEU A 638 -25.36 -24.14 17.52
C LEU A 638 -26.88 -23.94 17.57
N ASP A 639 -27.40 -22.94 16.84
CA ASP A 639 -28.85 -22.71 16.66
C ASP A 639 -29.18 -22.60 15.18
N THR A 640 -29.73 -23.68 14.60
CA THR A 640 -30.01 -23.77 13.16
C THR A 640 -31.32 -23.09 12.71
N GLY A 641 -31.81 -22.11 13.48
CA GLY A 641 -32.97 -21.30 13.13
C GLY A 641 -32.81 -20.51 11.82
N ALA A 642 -33.94 -20.05 11.26
CA ALA A 642 -33.92 -19.21 10.07
C ALA A 642 -33.29 -17.82 10.35
N GLU A 643 -33.44 -17.32 11.58
CA GLU A 643 -32.92 -16.02 12.01
C GLU A 643 -31.39 -15.99 12.08
N SER A 644 -30.75 -17.03 12.64
CA SER A 644 -29.30 -17.16 12.71
C SER A 644 -28.66 -17.32 11.33
N LEU A 645 -29.32 -18.03 10.41
CA LEU A 645 -28.89 -18.11 9.01
C LEU A 645 -28.94 -16.75 8.31
N GLU A 646 -30.03 -16.01 8.51
CA GLU A 646 -30.17 -14.68 7.92
C GLU A 646 -29.14 -13.71 8.51
N ASN A 647 -28.86 -13.81 9.82
CA ASN A 647 -27.79 -13.05 10.46
C ASN A 647 -26.43 -13.32 9.80
N PHE A 648 -26.06 -14.59 9.61
CA PHE A 648 -24.82 -14.95 8.94
C PHE A 648 -24.72 -14.32 7.54
N LYS A 649 -25.78 -14.38 6.74
CA LYS A 649 -25.80 -13.82 5.38
C LYS A 649 -25.75 -12.29 5.35
N PHE A 650 -26.50 -11.65 6.23
CA PHE A 650 -26.71 -10.19 6.24
C PHE A 650 -25.44 -9.37 6.50
N TYR A 651 -24.49 -9.93 7.26
CA TYR A 651 -23.25 -9.23 7.60
C TYR A 651 -22.12 -9.43 6.59
N ILE A 652 -22.28 -10.33 5.60
CA ILE A 652 -21.33 -10.46 4.49
C ILE A 652 -21.68 -9.41 3.44
N ARG A 653 -20.93 -8.31 3.46
CA ARG A 653 -21.14 -7.07 2.68
C ARG A 653 -19.96 -6.72 1.78
N SER A 654 -18.80 -7.37 1.97
CA SER A 654 -17.62 -7.24 1.12
C SER A 654 -17.94 -7.34 -0.38
N GLU A 655 -17.20 -6.63 -1.24
CA GLU A 655 -17.39 -6.62 -2.71
C GLU A 655 -17.45 -8.02 -3.35
N LEU A 656 -16.62 -8.95 -2.87
CA LEU A 656 -16.52 -10.32 -3.38
C LEU A 656 -17.07 -11.32 -2.35
N PRO A 657 -18.38 -11.30 -2.04
CA PRO A 657 -18.94 -12.04 -0.91
C PRO A 657 -18.70 -13.54 -1.03
N TYR A 658 -18.72 -14.09 -2.25
CA TYR A 658 -18.46 -15.52 -2.49
C TYR A 658 -17.06 -15.97 -2.03
N GLN A 659 -16.06 -15.07 -1.98
CA GLN A 659 -14.74 -15.39 -1.45
C GLN A 659 -14.76 -15.63 0.05
N THR A 660 -15.61 -14.92 0.81
CA THR A 660 -15.84 -15.18 2.24
C THR A 660 -16.44 -16.57 2.46
N TYR A 661 -17.42 -16.97 1.65
CA TYR A 661 -17.99 -18.32 1.73
C TYR A 661 -16.96 -19.40 1.36
N LEU A 662 -16.13 -19.17 0.33
CA LEU A 662 -15.06 -20.10 -0.05
C LEU A 662 -13.99 -20.23 1.04
N ASP A 663 -13.58 -19.11 1.63
CA ASP A 663 -12.59 -19.11 2.71
C ASP A 663 -13.05 -19.96 3.91
N LEU A 664 -14.29 -19.75 4.37
CA LEU A 664 -14.90 -20.56 5.42
C LEU A 664 -15.05 -22.02 5.00
N ALA A 665 -15.54 -22.30 3.79
CA ALA A 665 -15.73 -23.67 3.30
C ALA A 665 -14.39 -24.44 3.24
N VAL A 666 -13.32 -23.79 2.76
CA VAL A 666 -11.96 -24.36 2.72
C VAL A 666 -11.45 -24.62 4.13
N LYS A 667 -11.70 -23.73 5.09
CA LYS A 667 -11.36 -23.95 6.50
C LYS A 667 -12.01 -25.22 7.05
N TYR A 668 -13.32 -25.41 6.88
CA TYR A 668 -14.00 -26.64 7.30
C TYR A 668 -13.53 -27.88 6.53
N TYR A 669 -13.29 -27.76 5.22
CA TYR A 669 -12.76 -28.84 4.39
C TYR A 669 -11.40 -29.35 4.91
N ASN A 670 -10.48 -28.42 5.20
CA ASN A 670 -9.15 -28.73 5.73
C ASN A 670 -9.20 -29.38 7.13
N MET A 671 -10.28 -29.14 7.89
CA MET A 671 -10.56 -29.78 9.19
C MET A 671 -11.30 -31.12 9.07
N GLY A 672 -11.59 -31.60 7.87
CA GLY A 672 -12.35 -32.84 7.63
C GLY A 672 -13.86 -32.71 7.81
N CYS A 673 -14.37 -31.48 7.96
CA CYS A 673 -15.79 -31.18 8.16
C CYS A 673 -16.52 -30.96 6.82
N MET A 674 -16.68 -32.04 6.05
CA MET A 674 -17.23 -31.98 4.69
C MET A 674 -18.70 -31.51 4.65
N ASP A 675 -19.51 -31.92 5.63
CA ASP A 675 -20.93 -31.52 5.70
C ASP A 675 -21.08 -30.03 5.97
N GLU A 676 -20.27 -29.45 6.86
CA GLU A 676 -20.25 -28.01 7.11
C GLU A 676 -19.78 -27.24 5.88
N ALA A 677 -18.69 -27.67 5.22
CA ALA A 677 -18.20 -27.06 3.99
C ALA A 677 -19.28 -27.06 2.90
N LEU A 678 -19.94 -28.20 2.69
CA LEU A 678 -21.05 -28.34 1.73
C LEU A 678 -22.24 -27.44 2.08
N ARG A 679 -22.56 -27.30 3.37
CA ARG A 679 -23.65 -26.43 3.84
C ARG A 679 -23.37 -24.96 3.53
N ILE A 680 -22.13 -24.49 3.74
CA ILE A 680 -21.71 -23.12 3.40
C ILE A 680 -21.83 -22.87 1.90
N LEU A 681 -21.29 -23.77 1.08
CA LEU A 681 -21.28 -23.61 -0.37
C LEU A 681 -22.70 -23.61 -0.97
N LYS A 682 -23.63 -24.38 -0.40
CA LYS A 682 -25.04 -24.41 -0.84
C LYS A 682 -25.80 -23.10 -0.61
N ILE A 683 -25.34 -22.27 0.32
CA ILE A 683 -25.95 -20.96 0.61
C ILE A 683 -25.14 -19.78 0.08
N ALA A 684 -23.97 -20.05 -0.51
CA ALA A 684 -23.10 -19.04 -1.10
C ALA A 684 -23.72 -18.46 -2.39
N PRO A 685 -23.38 -17.21 -2.76
CA PRO A 685 -23.69 -16.68 -4.08
C PRO A 685 -23.13 -17.61 -5.17
N SER A 686 -23.97 -17.98 -6.14
CA SER A 686 -23.55 -18.88 -7.22
C SER A 686 -22.45 -18.23 -8.06
N GLN A 687 -21.32 -18.91 -8.18
CA GLN A 687 -20.15 -18.52 -8.98
C GLN A 687 -19.53 -19.79 -9.60
N PRO A 688 -18.81 -19.71 -10.73
CA PRO A 688 -18.21 -20.89 -11.35
C PRO A 688 -17.31 -21.67 -10.38
N VAL A 689 -16.44 -20.98 -9.64
CA VAL A 689 -15.57 -21.63 -8.63
C VAL A 689 -16.35 -22.27 -7.47
N VAL A 690 -17.47 -21.67 -7.03
CA VAL A 690 -18.34 -22.26 -5.99
C VAL A 690 -19.01 -23.53 -6.51
N ASN A 691 -19.46 -23.53 -7.76
CA ASN A 691 -20.07 -24.70 -8.39
C ASN A 691 -19.03 -25.81 -8.63
N LEU A 692 -17.77 -25.50 -8.91
CA LEU A 692 -16.69 -26.50 -8.98
C LEU A 692 -16.48 -27.19 -7.61
N TRP A 693 -16.46 -26.42 -6.53
CA TRP A 693 -16.40 -26.95 -5.18
C TRP A 693 -17.62 -27.81 -4.83
N LEU A 694 -18.84 -27.38 -5.21
CA LEU A 694 -20.06 -28.17 -5.04
C LEU A 694 -20.04 -29.46 -5.88
N ALA A 695 -19.52 -29.42 -7.10
CA ALA A 695 -19.36 -30.61 -7.94
C ALA A 695 -18.40 -31.63 -7.32
N PHE A 696 -17.35 -31.14 -6.65
CA PHE A 696 -16.38 -31.97 -5.95
C PHE A 696 -16.91 -32.57 -4.64
N LEU A 697 -17.76 -31.85 -3.89
CA LEU A 697 -18.24 -32.29 -2.57
C LEU A 697 -19.64 -32.93 -2.56
N ASP A 698 -20.48 -32.68 -3.57
CA ASP A 698 -21.88 -33.16 -3.63
C ASP A 698 -22.08 -34.20 -4.72
N ASP A 699 -21.61 -35.43 -4.49
CA ASP A 699 -21.72 -36.56 -5.45
C ASP A 699 -23.12 -36.75 -6.02
N LYS A 700 -24.17 -36.46 -5.25
CA LYS A 700 -25.57 -36.64 -5.66
C LYS A 700 -26.02 -35.64 -6.73
N SER A 701 -25.37 -34.49 -6.81
CA SER A 701 -25.71 -33.39 -7.72
C SER A 701 -24.49 -32.92 -8.51
N ARG A 702 -23.42 -33.73 -8.55
CA ARG A 702 -22.16 -33.44 -9.22
C ARG A 702 -22.35 -32.90 -10.63
N ASP A 703 -23.08 -33.62 -11.47
CA ASP A 703 -23.21 -33.25 -12.89
C ASP A 703 -23.98 -31.94 -13.09
N VAL A 704 -24.93 -31.63 -12.19
CA VAL A 704 -25.66 -30.36 -12.22
C VAL A 704 -24.73 -29.21 -11.86
N HIS A 705 -23.96 -29.35 -10.78
CA HIS A 705 -23.01 -28.32 -10.34
C HIS A 705 -21.89 -28.14 -11.36
N LEU A 706 -21.35 -29.23 -11.91
CA LEU A 706 -20.30 -29.17 -12.93
C LEU A 706 -20.82 -28.49 -14.21
N SER A 707 -22.03 -28.83 -14.66
CA SER A 707 -22.65 -28.15 -15.81
C SER A 707 -22.86 -26.65 -15.55
N ASN A 708 -23.27 -26.26 -14.33
CA ASN A 708 -23.40 -24.85 -13.96
C ASN A 708 -22.04 -24.13 -13.95
N ALA A 709 -20.98 -24.81 -13.48
CA ALA A 709 -19.63 -24.25 -13.47
C ALA A 709 -19.08 -24.04 -14.88
N LEU A 710 -19.21 -25.05 -15.76
CA LEU A 710 -18.68 -25.02 -17.12
C LEU A 710 -19.51 -24.15 -18.07
N GLY A 711 -20.79 -23.92 -17.76
CA GLY A 711 -21.65 -22.98 -18.47
C GLY A 711 -21.58 -21.54 -17.94
N GLY A 712 -20.80 -21.28 -16.89
CA GLY A 712 -20.65 -19.95 -16.28
C GLY A 712 -19.72 -19.03 -17.06
N ASP A 713 -19.90 -17.72 -16.87
CA ASP A 713 -19.00 -16.70 -17.43
C ASP A 713 -17.64 -16.73 -16.71
N PRO A 714 -16.51 -16.92 -17.42
CA PRO A 714 -15.17 -16.89 -16.82
C PRO A 714 -14.68 -15.49 -16.43
N ALA A 715 -15.39 -14.42 -16.80
CA ALA A 715 -15.03 -13.06 -16.41
C ALA A 715 -14.94 -12.92 -14.88
N PHE A 716 -13.82 -12.37 -14.40
CA PHE A 716 -13.53 -12.13 -12.98
C PHE A 716 -13.51 -13.40 -12.10
N VAL A 717 -13.34 -14.58 -12.70
CA VAL A 717 -13.14 -15.86 -11.99
C VAL A 717 -11.65 -16.14 -11.87
N PHE A 718 -11.06 -15.71 -10.75
CA PHE A 718 -9.62 -15.79 -10.48
C PHE A 718 -9.31 -16.72 -9.30
N PRO A 719 -9.29 -18.05 -9.52
CA PRO A 719 -8.98 -19.01 -8.47
C PRO A 719 -7.49 -18.96 -8.11
N HIS A 720 -7.18 -19.01 -6.80
CA HIS A 720 -5.81 -18.84 -6.29
C HIS A 720 -5.41 -19.85 -5.20
N ARG A 721 -6.35 -20.68 -4.72
CA ARG A 721 -6.12 -21.58 -3.57
C ARG A 721 -5.56 -22.93 -4.01
N ALA A 722 -4.65 -23.50 -3.21
CA ALA A 722 -4.10 -24.83 -3.42
C ALA A 722 -5.18 -25.93 -3.38
N GLU A 723 -6.14 -25.81 -2.46
CA GLU A 723 -7.25 -26.75 -2.37
C GLU A 723 -8.15 -26.73 -3.62
N THR A 724 -8.27 -25.57 -4.28
CA THR A 724 -8.96 -25.46 -5.57
C THR A 724 -8.15 -26.12 -6.70
N ALA A 725 -6.81 -26.12 -6.66
CA ALA A 725 -6.01 -26.86 -7.63
C ALA A 725 -6.16 -28.37 -7.47
N GLU A 726 -6.22 -28.86 -6.22
CA GLU A 726 -6.43 -30.28 -5.91
C GLU A 726 -7.76 -30.80 -6.47
N LEU A 727 -8.87 -30.06 -6.25
CA LEU A 727 -10.17 -30.46 -6.80
C LEU A 727 -10.24 -30.36 -8.32
N LEU A 728 -9.63 -29.32 -8.93
CA LEU A 728 -9.59 -29.16 -10.39
C LEU A 728 -8.86 -30.35 -11.03
N THR A 729 -7.72 -30.73 -10.47
CA THR A 729 -6.96 -31.92 -10.88
C THR A 729 -7.80 -33.20 -10.76
N SER A 730 -8.66 -33.30 -9.74
CA SER A 730 -9.59 -34.43 -9.60
C SER A 730 -10.68 -34.42 -10.66
N LEU A 731 -11.32 -33.29 -10.91
CA LEU A 731 -12.41 -33.16 -11.88
C LEU A 731 -11.93 -33.42 -13.32
N MET A 732 -10.71 -32.98 -13.65
CA MET A 732 -10.09 -33.16 -14.97
C MET A 732 -9.80 -34.62 -15.35
N LYS A 733 -9.86 -35.57 -14.40
CA LYS A 733 -9.71 -37.00 -14.70
C LYS A 733 -10.89 -37.57 -15.49
N ASP A 734 -12.07 -37.02 -15.26
CA ASP A 734 -13.33 -37.50 -15.81
C ASP A 734 -13.97 -36.51 -16.79
N GLU A 735 -13.53 -35.25 -16.81
CA GLU A 735 -14.06 -34.16 -17.64
C GLU A 735 -12.93 -33.38 -18.32
N ASP A 736 -12.88 -33.42 -19.66
CA ASP A 736 -11.91 -32.67 -20.46
C ASP A 736 -12.55 -31.37 -21.00
N HIS A 737 -12.34 -30.26 -20.30
CA HIS A 737 -12.91 -28.96 -20.66
C HIS A 737 -11.89 -27.83 -20.46
N TRP A 738 -11.80 -26.90 -21.41
CA TRP A 738 -10.81 -25.81 -21.38
C TRP A 738 -10.87 -24.94 -20.12
N LEU A 739 -12.06 -24.69 -19.56
CA LEU A 739 -12.21 -23.92 -18.31
C LEU A 739 -11.49 -24.57 -17.12
N LEU A 740 -11.51 -25.90 -16.99
CA LEU A 740 -10.82 -26.58 -15.89
C LEU A 740 -9.30 -26.40 -16.03
N LYS A 741 -8.78 -26.57 -17.25
CA LYS A 741 -7.36 -26.35 -17.59
C LYS A 741 -6.96 -24.90 -17.35
N TYR A 742 -7.77 -23.95 -17.82
CA TYR A 742 -7.53 -22.51 -17.65
C TYR A 742 -7.47 -22.12 -16.18
N TYR A 743 -8.46 -22.51 -15.38
CA TYR A 743 -8.49 -22.21 -13.95
C TYR A 743 -7.33 -22.84 -13.18
N LEU A 744 -6.96 -24.08 -13.52
CA LEU A 744 -5.78 -24.73 -12.91
C LEU A 744 -4.49 -24.01 -13.33
N GLY A 745 -4.39 -23.60 -14.60
CA GLY A 745 -3.28 -22.83 -15.14
C GLY A 745 -3.11 -21.48 -14.47
N LEU A 746 -4.21 -20.78 -14.14
CA LEU A 746 -4.15 -19.53 -13.38
C LEU A 746 -3.58 -19.73 -11.96
N ILE A 747 -3.99 -20.79 -11.27
CA ILE A 747 -3.45 -21.12 -9.94
C ILE A 747 -1.96 -21.42 -10.04
N TYR A 748 -1.55 -22.26 -11.00
CA TYR A 748 -0.14 -22.60 -11.21
C TYR A 748 0.71 -21.39 -11.59
N TRP A 749 0.20 -20.48 -12.42
CA TRP A 749 0.88 -19.23 -12.74
C TRP A 749 1.09 -18.39 -11.48
N ASN A 750 0.05 -18.20 -10.67
CA ASN A 750 0.14 -17.45 -9.41
C ASN A 750 1.09 -18.10 -8.39
N MET A 751 1.23 -19.42 -8.41
CA MET A 751 2.16 -20.16 -7.54
C MET A 751 3.60 -20.17 -8.04
N GLY A 752 3.88 -19.61 -9.22
CA GLY A 752 5.22 -19.62 -9.83
C GLY A 752 5.55 -20.90 -10.60
N ARG A 753 4.60 -21.82 -10.81
CA ARG A 753 4.74 -23.00 -11.68
C ARG A 753 4.46 -22.62 -13.14
N THR A 754 5.27 -21.71 -13.68
CA THR A 754 5.00 -21.10 -14.99
C THR A 754 5.02 -22.10 -16.14
N GLU A 755 5.86 -23.13 -16.08
CA GLU A 755 5.91 -24.18 -17.11
C GLU A 755 4.62 -25.01 -17.14
N ASP A 756 4.14 -25.45 -15.98
CA ASP A 756 2.88 -26.20 -15.88
C ASP A 756 1.68 -25.35 -16.29
N ALA A 757 1.68 -24.07 -15.92
CA ALA A 757 0.67 -23.12 -16.35
C ALA A 757 0.68 -22.98 -17.88
N ALA A 758 1.85 -22.78 -18.49
CA ALA A 758 1.98 -22.68 -19.94
C ALA A 758 1.46 -23.95 -20.63
N LEU A 759 1.81 -25.14 -20.16
CA LEU A 759 1.30 -26.39 -20.73
C LEU A 759 -0.24 -26.44 -20.72
N LEU A 760 -0.88 -26.10 -19.60
CA LEU A 760 -2.35 -26.06 -19.51
C LEU A 760 -2.97 -25.02 -20.46
N PHE A 761 -2.36 -23.85 -20.59
CA PHE A 761 -2.81 -22.81 -21.54
C PHE A 761 -2.64 -23.22 -23.00
N ALA A 762 -1.60 -23.98 -23.33
CA ALA A 762 -1.39 -24.56 -24.67
C ALA A 762 -2.46 -25.61 -24.99
N GLU A 763 -2.78 -26.48 -24.02
CA GLU A 763 -3.77 -27.55 -24.17
C GLU A 763 -5.20 -27.02 -24.42
N CYS A 764 -5.52 -25.79 -24.02
CA CYS A 764 -6.77 -25.13 -24.37
C CYS A 764 -6.88 -24.82 -25.88
N GLY A 765 -5.77 -24.76 -26.62
CA GLY A 765 -5.78 -24.51 -28.07
C GLY A 765 -6.54 -23.23 -28.47
N SER A 766 -7.49 -23.36 -29.41
CA SER A 766 -8.37 -22.28 -29.85
C SER A 766 -9.84 -22.49 -29.44
N GLU A 767 -10.09 -23.42 -28.50
CA GLU A 767 -11.43 -23.73 -27.99
C GLU A 767 -12.08 -22.54 -27.25
N PRO A 768 -11.36 -21.76 -26.41
CA PRO A 768 -11.98 -20.69 -25.65
C PRO A 768 -12.64 -19.63 -26.54
N GLY A 769 -13.89 -19.30 -26.23
CA GLY A 769 -14.66 -18.21 -26.83
C GLY A 769 -14.58 -16.91 -26.02
N PHE A 770 -13.47 -16.69 -25.30
CA PHE A 770 -13.32 -15.64 -24.30
C PHE A 770 -12.05 -14.83 -24.58
N ALA A 771 -12.19 -13.57 -25.03
CA ALA A 771 -11.03 -12.76 -25.42
C ALA A 771 -9.97 -12.57 -24.32
N PRO A 772 -10.32 -12.35 -23.03
CA PRO A 772 -9.33 -12.22 -21.95
C PRO A 772 -8.48 -13.46 -21.73
N PHE A 773 -8.94 -14.67 -22.11
CA PHE A 773 -8.10 -15.87 -22.09
C PHE A 773 -6.89 -15.71 -23.01
N TYR A 774 -7.10 -15.21 -24.23
CA TYR A 774 -6.02 -15.03 -25.22
C TYR A 774 -5.09 -13.89 -24.82
N LEU A 775 -5.63 -12.80 -24.24
CA LEU A 775 -4.80 -11.74 -23.66
C LEU A 775 -3.93 -12.27 -22.52
N ALA A 776 -4.48 -13.08 -21.63
CA ALA A 776 -3.71 -13.73 -20.56
C ALA A 776 -2.65 -14.69 -21.11
N ARG A 777 -2.98 -15.49 -22.12
CA ARG A 777 -2.02 -16.41 -22.76
C ARG A 777 -0.88 -15.65 -23.47
N ALA A 778 -1.19 -14.52 -24.09
CA ALA A 778 -0.21 -13.65 -24.72
C ALA A 778 0.80 -13.05 -23.71
N LEU A 779 0.43 -12.95 -22.44
CA LEU A 779 1.28 -12.49 -21.33
C LEU A 779 2.01 -13.63 -20.59
N MET A 780 1.65 -14.89 -20.86
CA MET A 780 2.18 -16.05 -20.14
C MET A 780 3.68 -16.26 -20.45
N PRO A 781 4.55 -16.37 -19.42
CA PRO A 781 5.95 -16.77 -19.64
C PRO A 781 6.05 -18.10 -20.40
N GLY A 782 6.95 -18.15 -21.39
CA GLY A 782 7.13 -19.33 -22.25
C GLY A 782 6.18 -19.41 -23.46
N MET A 783 5.27 -18.45 -23.65
CA MET A 783 4.30 -18.41 -24.77
C MET A 783 4.57 -17.30 -25.81
N ALA A 784 5.81 -16.80 -25.91
CA ALA A 784 6.14 -15.67 -26.80
C ALA A 784 5.75 -15.91 -28.28
N GLU A 785 5.86 -17.14 -28.77
CA GLU A 785 5.50 -17.48 -30.16
C GLU A 785 3.98 -17.38 -30.44
N SER A 786 3.13 -17.53 -29.42
CA SER A 786 1.67 -17.43 -29.59
C SER A 786 1.13 -16.01 -29.41
N ARG A 787 1.97 -15.05 -28.96
CA ARG A 787 1.54 -13.68 -28.61
C ARG A 787 0.75 -13.02 -29.74
N PHE A 788 1.31 -12.87 -30.93
CA PHE A 788 0.59 -12.20 -32.03
C PHE A 788 -0.70 -12.94 -32.47
N PRO A 789 -0.69 -14.27 -32.73
CA PRO A 789 -1.92 -15.02 -33.00
C PRO A 789 -2.99 -14.86 -31.91
N ASP A 790 -2.61 -14.84 -30.64
CA ASP A 790 -3.52 -14.68 -29.51
C ASP A 790 -4.11 -13.27 -29.45
N LEU A 791 -3.31 -12.23 -29.66
CA LEU A 791 -3.79 -10.85 -29.74
C LEU A 791 -4.79 -10.66 -30.88
N LYS A 792 -4.50 -11.23 -32.06
CA LYS A 792 -5.45 -11.24 -33.20
C LYS A 792 -6.74 -11.99 -32.86
N ARG A 793 -6.63 -13.13 -32.19
CA ARG A 793 -7.81 -13.90 -31.78
C ARG A 793 -8.65 -13.17 -30.74
N ALA A 794 -8.03 -12.46 -29.79
CA ALA A 794 -8.71 -11.63 -28.82
C ALA A 794 -9.49 -10.49 -29.52
N GLU A 795 -8.88 -9.82 -30.48
CA GLU A 795 -9.53 -8.77 -31.29
C GLU A 795 -10.74 -9.31 -32.08
N GLU A 796 -10.63 -10.50 -32.68
CA GLU A 796 -11.75 -11.15 -33.39
C GLU A 796 -12.93 -11.47 -32.47
N LEU A 797 -12.66 -11.92 -31.24
CA LEU A 797 -13.67 -12.30 -30.26
C LEU A 797 -14.33 -11.09 -29.60
N ALA A 798 -13.58 -9.99 -29.44
CA ALA A 798 -14.05 -8.77 -28.79
C ALA A 798 -13.70 -7.51 -29.61
N PRO A 799 -14.27 -7.34 -30.82
CA PRO A 799 -13.89 -6.27 -31.76
C PRO A 799 -14.27 -4.85 -31.31
N ARG A 800 -14.94 -4.71 -30.16
CA ARG A 800 -15.29 -3.43 -29.54
C ARG A 800 -14.66 -3.23 -28.17
N ASP A 801 -13.91 -4.21 -27.67
CA ASP A 801 -13.09 -4.03 -26.47
C ASP A 801 -11.79 -3.33 -26.87
N TRP A 802 -11.37 -2.35 -26.09
CA TRP A 802 -10.15 -1.59 -26.37
C TRP A 802 -8.89 -2.36 -25.99
N ARG A 803 -8.96 -3.34 -25.07
CA ARG A 803 -7.78 -4.05 -24.56
C ARG A 803 -7.04 -4.85 -25.64
N PRO A 804 -7.70 -5.65 -26.51
CA PRO A 804 -7.02 -6.31 -27.61
C PRO A 804 -6.37 -5.33 -28.59
N SER A 805 -7.04 -4.23 -28.91
CA SER A 805 -6.51 -3.20 -29.82
C SER A 805 -5.30 -2.49 -29.22
N LEU A 806 -5.33 -2.16 -27.93
CA LEU A 806 -4.18 -1.58 -27.24
C LEU A 806 -2.98 -2.53 -27.29
N ALA A 807 -3.17 -3.78 -26.85
CA ALA A 807 -2.10 -4.77 -26.79
C ALA A 807 -1.52 -5.08 -28.19
N LEU A 808 -2.37 -5.10 -29.22
CA LEU A 808 -1.95 -5.31 -30.61
C LEU A 808 -1.18 -4.09 -31.16
N SER A 809 -1.62 -2.86 -30.86
CA SER A 809 -0.89 -1.66 -31.23
C SER A 809 0.47 -1.55 -30.54
N GLU A 810 0.56 -1.91 -29.26
CA GLU A 810 1.85 -1.99 -28.56
C GLU A 810 2.78 -3.02 -29.19
N TRP A 811 2.26 -4.20 -29.54
CA TRP A 811 3.02 -5.21 -30.27
C TRP A 811 3.56 -4.66 -31.60
N TYR A 812 2.74 -3.96 -32.39
CA TYR A 812 3.21 -3.35 -33.64
C TYR A 812 4.30 -2.30 -33.42
N LEU A 813 4.24 -1.52 -32.33
CA LEU A 813 5.30 -0.56 -32.00
C LEU A 813 6.60 -1.27 -31.61
N GLU A 814 6.54 -2.37 -30.86
CA GLU A 814 7.70 -3.19 -30.52
C GLU A 814 8.38 -3.81 -31.76
N HIS A 815 7.63 -3.99 -32.86
CA HIS A 815 8.10 -4.60 -34.10
C HIS A 815 8.37 -3.59 -35.23
N ASP A 816 8.45 -2.29 -34.91
CA ASP A 816 8.72 -1.21 -35.88
C ASP A 816 7.68 -1.14 -37.03
N GLU A 817 6.41 -1.41 -36.70
CA GLU A 817 5.26 -1.36 -37.61
C GLU A 817 4.26 -0.23 -37.25
N PRO A 818 4.69 1.04 -37.16
CA PRO A 818 3.89 2.10 -36.54
C PRO A 818 2.60 2.47 -37.29
N LEU A 819 2.56 2.28 -38.62
CA LEU A 819 1.33 2.54 -39.38
C LEU A 819 0.22 1.53 -39.06
N TYR A 820 0.57 0.27 -38.76
CA TYR A 820 -0.41 -0.71 -38.29
C TYR A 820 -0.89 -0.34 -36.89
N ALA A 821 0.01 0.08 -36.00
CA ALA A 821 -0.35 0.55 -34.66
C ALA A 821 -1.35 1.72 -34.70
N VAL A 822 -1.10 2.74 -35.54
CA VAL A 822 -2.02 3.88 -35.76
C VAL A 822 -3.39 3.39 -36.23
N ASN A 823 -3.45 2.58 -37.29
CA ASN A 823 -4.71 2.13 -37.87
C ASN A 823 -5.52 1.24 -36.93
N THR A 824 -4.87 0.48 -36.05
CA THR A 824 -5.52 -0.37 -35.05
C THR A 824 -6.12 0.44 -33.89
N ILE A 825 -5.40 1.44 -33.36
CA ILE A 825 -5.84 2.16 -32.15
C ILE A 825 -6.70 3.40 -32.43
N GLU A 826 -6.53 4.06 -33.59
CA GLU A 826 -7.24 5.30 -33.94
C GLU A 826 -8.77 5.20 -33.79
N PRO A 827 -9.46 4.13 -34.25
CA PRO A 827 -10.91 4.01 -34.08
C PRO A 827 -11.36 3.97 -32.61
N PHE A 828 -10.49 3.53 -31.70
CA PHE A 828 -10.81 3.38 -30.28
C PHE A 828 -10.67 4.69 -29.51
N VAL A 829 -9.90 5.65 -30.02
CA VAL A 829 -9.77 7.00 -29.42
C VAL A 829 -11.13 7.70 -29.37
N GLU A 830 -11.92 7.59 -30.45
CA GLU A 830 -13.27 8.17 -30.50
C GLU A 830 -14.31 7.36 -29.69
N LEU A 831 -14.15 6.04 -29.63
CA LEU A 831 -15.07 5.16 -28.89
C LEU A 831 -14.87 5.26 -27.37
N PHE A 832 -13.65 5.52 -26.92
CA PHE A 832 -13.26 5.55 -25.52
C PHE A 832 -12.43 6.81 -25.20
N PRO A 833 -13.00 8.03 -25.37
CA PRO A 833 -12.26 9.28 -25.23
C PRO A 833 -11.76 9.55 -23.81
N GLU A 834 -12.35 8.91 -22.79
CA GLU A 834 -11.92 9.02 -21.39
C GLU A 834 -10.78 8.04 -21.03
N GLN A 835 -10.47 7.05 -21.90
CA GLN A 835 -9.44 6.05 -21.61
C GLN A 835 -8.04 6.51 -22.02
N SER A 836 -7.32 7.03 -21.02
CA SER A 836 -6.01 7.64 -21.17
C SER A 836 -4.98 6.72 -21.83
N ALA A 837 -4.99 5.41 -21.54
CA ALA A 837 -4.08 4.44 -22.15
C ALA A 837 -4.18 4.39 -23.69
N ILE A 838 -5.41 4.51 -24.23
CA ILE A 838 -5.67 4.49 -25.68
C ILE A 838 -5.14 5.77 -26.32
N GLY A 839 -5.43 6.93 -25.74
CA GLY A 839 -4.94 8.22 -26.24
C GLY A 839 -3.41 8.30 -26.22
N ILE A 840 -2.77 7.83 -25.13
CA ILE A 840 -1.31 7.78 -25.02
C ILE A 840 -0.72 6.84 -26.08
N CYS A 841 -1.28 5.64 -26.26
CA CYS A 841 -0.82 4.70 -27.29
C CYS A 841 -0.99 5.25 -28.70
N TYR A 842 -2.09 5.96 -28.99
CA TYR A 842 -2.29 6.64 -30.27
C TYR A 842 -1.24 7.71 -30.53
N ALA A 843 -0.97 8.58 -29.55
CA ALA A 843 0.06 9.61 -29.67
C ALA A 843 1.47 9.02 -29.88
N ARG A 844 1.83 7.95 -29.13
CA ARG A 844 3.07 7.19 -29.34
C ARG A 844 3.13 6.59 -30.74
N SER A 845 2.03 6.06 -31.24
CA SER A 845 1.93 5.50 -32.59
C SER A 845 2.11 6.55 -33.68
N LEU A 846 1.53 7.74 -33.50
CA LEU A 846 1.75 8.88 -34.40
C LEU A 846 3.20 9.35 -34.40
N ASN A 847 3.85 9.42 -33.22
CA ASN A 847 5.27 9.76 -33.12
C ASN A 847 6.13 8.73 -33.85
N ALA A 848 5.93 7.44 -33.60
CA ALA A 848 6.66 6.38 -34.26
C ALA A 848 6.44 6.38 -35.80
N ALA A 849 5.26 6.77 -36.26
CA ALA A 849 4.95 6.94 -37.69
C ALA A 849 5.49 8.25 -38.31
N GLY A 850 6.23 9.07 -37.57
CA GLY A 850 6.75 10.36 -38.04
C GLY A 850 5.69 11.48 -38.17
N SER A 851 4.48 11.25 -37.67
CA SER A 851 3.32 12.15 -37.76
C SER A 851 3.25 13.14 -36.60
N TYR A 852 4.38 13.79 -36.30
CA TYR A 852 4.58 14.58 -35.07
C TYR A 852 3.59 15.73 -34.90
N SER A 853 3.34 16.52 -35.96
CA SER A 853 2.40 17.64 -35.90
C SER A 853 0.96 17.19 -35.57
N LYS A 854 0.53 16.03 -36.09
CA LYS A 854 -0.79 15.43 -35.76
C LYS A 854 -0.83 14.95 -34.31
N SER A 855 0.27 14.39 -33.82
CA SER A 855 0.41 13.98 -32.41
C SER A 855 0.29 15.18 -31.46
N VAL A 856 0.99 16.29 -31.77
CA VAL A 856 0.91 17.54 -31.00
C VAL A 856 -0.52 18.10 -30.98
N GLU A 857 -1.18 18.21 -32.14
CA GLU A 857 -2.56 18.71 -32.23
C GLU A 857 -3.55 17.85 -31.42
N PHE A 858 -3.40 16.53 -31.51
CA PHE A 858 -4.21 15.60 -30.72
C PHE A 858 -4.00 15.82 -29.21
N LEU A 859 -2.74 15.80 -28.74
CA LEU A 859 -2.41 15.96 -27.32
C LEU A 859 -2.82 17.32 -26.75
N GLU A 860 -2.78 18.40 -27.54
CA GLU A 860 -3.23 19.74 -27.09
C GLU A 860 -4.74 19.80 -26.80
N SER A 861 -5.53 18.86 -27.32
CA SER A 861 -6.98 18.79 -27.12
C SER A 861 -7.43 17.61 -26.26
N TYR A 862 -6.58 16.59 -26.08
CA TYR A 862 -6.92 15.38 -25.35
C TYR A 862 -6.74 15.54 -23.83
N MET A 863 -7.66 14.96 -23.06
CA MET A 863 -7.61 15.01 -21.60
C MET A 863 -7.14 13.67 -21.04
N VAL A 864 -6.01 13.70 -20.33
CA VAL A 864 -5.44 12.55 -19.63
C VAL A 864 -5.70 12.68 -18.14
N LEU A 865 -6.25 11.62 -17.55
CA LEU A 865 -6.32 11.44 -16.12
C LEU A 865 -5.09 10.62 -15.69
N PRO A 866 -4.14 11.23 -14.96
CA PRO A 866 -2.90 10.55 -14.62
C PRO A 866 -3.11 9.54 -13.47
N PHE A 867 -2.30 8.50 -13.47
CA PHE A 867 -1.98 7.79 -12.24
C PHE A 867 -0.96 8.57 -11.40
N GLU A 868 -0.79 8.21 -10.13
CA GLU A 868 0.13 8.91 -9.22
C GLU A 868 1.56 9.03 -9.81
N GLY A 869 2.07 10.26 -9.91
CA GLY A 869 3.42 10.53 -10.39
C GLY A 869 3.63 10.42 -11.91
N ALA A 870 2.58 10.15 -12.70
CA ALA A 870 2.71 9.96 -14.15
C ALA A 870 3.26 11.21 -14.87
N THR A 871 4.28 11.01 -15.71
CA THR A 871 4.84 12.05 -16.61
C THR A 871 4.87 11.62 -18.07
N VAL A 872 4.54 10.35 -18.37
CA VAL A 872 4.69 9.73 -19.69
C VAL A 872 4.02 10.53 -20.82
N THR A 873 2.80 11.02 -20.62
CA THR A 873 2.09 11.78 -21.65
C THR A 873 2.79 13.09 -21.99
N ARG A 874 3.36 13.77 -20.98
CA ARG A 874 4.13 14.99 -21.16
C ARG A 874 5.44 14.73 -21.91
N ASP A 875 6.05 13.57 -21.71
CA ASP A 875 7.24 13.15 -22.46
C ASP A 875 6.89 12.84 -23.92
N VAL A 876 5.77 12.17 -24.18
CA VAL A 876 5.29 11.91 -25.55
C VAL A 876 4.99 13.23 -26.28
N TYR A 877 4.42 14.22 -25.58
CA TYR A 877 4.23 15.58 -26.11
C TYR A 877 5.56 16.30 -26.37
N HIS A 878 6.52 16.19 -25.45
CA HIS A 878 7.87 16.75 -25.61
C HIS A 878 8.55 16.19 -26.86
N GLU A 879 8.56 14.87 -27.00
CA GLU A 879 9.15 14.20 -28.16
C GLU A 879 8.46 14.67 -29.45
N ALA A 880 7.13 14.69 -29.48
CA ALA A 880 6.36 15.09 -30.65
C ALA A 880 6.69 16.54 -31.05
N THR A 881 6.72 17.47 -30.10
CA THR A 881 7.02 18.88 -30.35
C THR A 881 8.45 19.08 -30.83
N MET A 882 9.44 18.45 -30.20
CA MET A 882 10.85 18.53 -30.62
C MET A 882 11.07 17.95 -32.02
N ARG A 883 10.51 16.77 -32.30
CA ARG A 883 10.64 16.15 -33.63
C ARG A 883 9.86 16.91 -34.71
N ALA A 884 8.72 17.52 -34.38
CA ALA A 884 8.04 18.43 -35.29
C ALA A 884 8.91 19.66 -35.62
N SER A 885 9.59 20.22 -34.62
CA SER A 885 10.54 21.32 -34.81
C SER A 885 11.68 20.93 -35.77
N PHE A 886 12.26 19.72 -35.60
CA PHE A 886 13.28 19.17 -36.48
C PHE A 886 12.81 19.07 -37.95
N ASN A 887 11.60 18.53 -38.17
CA ASN A 887 11.01 18.44 -39.51
C ASN A 887 10.82 19.81 -40.19
N TRP A 888 10.52 20.85 -39.42
CA TRP A 888 10.38 22.22 -39.94
C TRP A 888 11.73 22.91 -40.18
N LEU A 889 12.73 22.61 -39.35
CA LEU A 889 14.11 23.04 -39.56
C LEU A 889 14.67 22.50 -40.88
N GLU A 890 14.49 21.21 -41.17
CA GLU A 890 14.92 20.60 -42.45
C GLU A 890 14.23 21.23 -43.67
N LYS A 891 13.00 21.73 -43.48
CA LYS A 891 12.25 22.48 -44.50
C LYS A 891 12.65 23.95 -44.59
N ASN A 892 13.65 24.41 -43.83
CA ASN A 892 14.07 25.80 -43.70
C ASN A 892 12.96 26.76 -43.24
N ASN A 893 11.97 26.27 -42.49
CA ASN A 893 10.94 27.09 -41.87
C ASN A 893 11.29 27.34 -40.40
N HIS A 894 12.16 28.33 -40.16
CA HIS A 894 12.70 28.60 -38.83
C HIS A 894 11.64 29.14 -37.86
N GLU A 895 10.68 29.93 -38.36
CA GLU A 895 9.60 30.50 -37.54
C GLU A 895 8.73 29.40 -36.93
N THR A 896 8.20 28.50 -37.75
CA THR A 896 7.40 27.36 -37.25
C THR A 896 8.25 26.39 -36.44
N SER A 897 9.53 26.18 -36.78
CA SER A 897 10.45 25.37 -35.97
C SER A 897 10.61 25.94 -34.55
N LEU A 898 10.72 27.27 -34.42
CA LEU A 898 10.76 27.97 -33.14
C LEU A 898 9.44 27.85 -32.36
N GLU A 899 8.29 28.00 -33.02
CA GLU A 899 6.97 27.82 -32.39
C GLU A 899 6.84 26.44 -31.72
N TYR A 900 7.29 25.37 -32.38
CA TYR A 900 7.26 24.03 -31.81
C TYR A 900 8.23 23.84 -30.63
N ILE A 901 9.37 24.52 -30.62
CA ILE A 901 10.28 24.46 -29.45
C ILE A 901 9.65 25.18 -28.26
N GLU A 902 9.02 26.33 -28.48
CA GLU A 902 8.30 27.02 -27.40
C GLU A 902 7.14 26.17 -26.86
N LYS A 903 6.44 25.42 -27.71
CA LYS A 903 5.49 24.39 -27.27
C LYS A 903 6.16 23.29 -26.43
N ALA A 904 7.34 22.81 -26.83
CA ALA A 904 8.08 21.79 -26.09
C ALA A 904 8.42 22.21 -24.66
N LYS A 905 8.55 23.51 -24.38
CA LYS A 905 8.78 24.07 -23.03
C LYS A 905 7.52 24.14 -22.16
N GLN A 906 6.33 24.08 -22.76
CA GLN A 906 5.06 24.17 -22.02
C GLN A 906 4.76 22.91 -21.22
N TRP A 907 3.94 23.02 -20.18
CA TRP A 907 3.47 21.87 -19.39
C TRP A 907 1.94 21.88 -19.36
N PRO A 908 1.28 21.41 -20.44
CA PRO A 908 -0.18 21.44 -20.51
C PRO A 908 -0.78 20.49 -19.47
N GLU A 909 -1.50 21.03 -18.49
CA GLU A 909 -2.03 20.24 -17.37
C GLU A 909 -3.10 19.22 -17.81
N ASN A 910 -3.72 19.41 -18.98
CA ASN A 910 -4.61 18.42 -19.58
C ASN A 910 -3.90 17.09 -19.90
N LEU A 911 -2.57 17.05 -19.92
CA LEU A 911 -1.77 15.84 -20.10
C LEU A 911 -1.50 15.10 -18.79
N GLY A 912 -2.07 15.56 -17.67
CA GLY A 912 -1.92 14.91 -16.36
C GLY A 912 -0.58 15.17 -15.68
N ALA A 913 0.21 16.13 -16.14
CA ALA A 913 1.51 16.48 -15.54
C ALA A 913 1.64 18.00 -15.38
N GLY A 914 2.06 18.44 -14.19
CA GLY A 914 2.33 19.84 -13.89
C GLY A 914 3.82 20.17 -13.90
N ARG A 915 4.16 21.46 -14.10
CA ARG A 915 5.56 21.93 -14.20
C ARG A 915 6.31 21.82 -12.86
N PRO A 916 7.46 21.13 -12.80
CA PRO A 916 8.36 21.13 -11.64
C PRO A 916 9.02 22.50 -11.39
N TYR A 917 9.67 22.68 -10.23
CA TYR A 917 10.47 23.88 -9.94
C TYR A 917 11.65 24.04 -10.90
N ASN A 918 12.38 22.94 -11.13
CA ASN A 918 13.56 22.90 -11.98
C ASN A 918 13.25 21.99 -13.18
N VAL A 919 13.45 22.51 -14.38
CA VAL A 919 13.28 21.76 -15.64
C VAL A 919 14.60 21.86 -16.41
N ASP A 920 15.09 20.74 -16.93
CA ASP A 920 16.25 20.72 -17.83
C ASP A 920 15.80 21.09 -19.25
N GLU A 921 15.91 22.38 -19.59
CA GLU A 921 15.52 22.95 -20.89
C GLU A 921 16.73 23.13 -21.84
N ARG A 922 17.87 22.45 -21.57
CA ARG A 922 19.11 22.63 -22.33
C ARG A 922 18.96 22.28 -23.81
N LEU A 923 18.13 21.28 -24.15
CA LEU A 923 17.89 20.89 -25.54
C LEU A 923 17.15 21.97 -26.32
N GLU A 924 16.08 22.50 -25.73
CA GLU A 924 15.23 23.54 -26.29
C GLU A 924 16.01 24.84 -26.44
N ASP A 925 16.69 25.29 -25.38
CA ASP A 925 17.46 26.54 -25.42
C ASP A 925 18.64 26.45 -26.41
N PHE A 926 19.27 25.28 -26.56
CA PHE A 926 20.33 25.08 -27.56
C PHE A 926 19.77 25.18 -28.99
N MET A 927 18.60 24.58 -29.23
CA MET A 927 17.90 24.66 -30.51
C MET A 927 17.46 26.08 -30.86
N ILE A 928 16.93 26.82 -29.88
CA ILE A 928 16.59 28.25 -30.02
C ILE A 928 17.83 29.04 -30.43
N GLY A 929 18.96 28.83 -29.73
CA GLY A 929 20.23 29.47 -30.06
C GLY A 929 20.69 29.21 -31.48
N TYR A 930 20.59 27.94 -31.92
CA TYR A 930 20.94 27.54 -33.28
C TYR A 930 20.06 28.22 -34.35
N LEU A 931 18.74 28.16 -34.19
CA LEU A 931 17.78 28.76 -35.13
C LEU A 931 17.95 30.28 -35.26
N LEU A 932 18.14 30.97 -34.13
CA LEU A 932 18.37 32.42 -34.11
C LEU A 932 19.70 32.77 -34.76
N SER A 933 20.75 31.97 -34.54
CA SER A 933 22.05 32.17 -35.18
C SER A 933 21.97 32.07 -36.69
N ILE A 934 21.30 31.04 -37.23
CA ILE A 934 21.15 30.89 -38.69
C ILE A 934 20.16 31.89 -39.30
N SER A 935 19.28 32.47 -38.49
CA SER A 935 18.34 33.53 -38.89
C SER A 935 18.93 34.94 -38.79
N GLY A 936 20.16 35.09 -38.29
CA GLY A 936 20.88 36.35 -38.17
C GLY A 936 20.58 37.17 -36.90
N GLU A 937 19.86 36.59 -35.93
CA GLU A 937 19.53 37.21 -34.64
C GLU A 937 20.61 36.91 -33.58
N ASN A 938 21.85 37.30 -33.86
CA ASN A 938 23.02 36.88 -33.08
C ASN A 938 22.95 37.21 -31.58
N ASN A 939 22.37 38.34 -31.20
CA ASN A 939 22.26 38.72 -29.77
C ASN A 939 21.31 37.76 -29.02
N ASN A 940 20.14 37.46 -29.59
CA ASN A 940 19.18 36.56 -28.98
C ASN A 940 19.71 35.11 -28.98
N ALA A 941 20.48 34.73 -30.00
CA ALA A 941 21.17 33.45 -30.06
C ALA A 941 22.21 33.29 -28.93
N GLU A 942 23.03 34.33 -28.68
CA GLU A 942 24.02 34.33 -27.61
C GLU A 942 23.36 34.21 -26.23
N GLU A 943 22.23 34.88 -26.01
CA GLU A 943 21.46 34.73 -24.76
C GLU A 943 20.93 33.31 -24.56
N ALA A 944 20.45 32.65 -25.62
CA ALA A 944 19.97 31.27 -25.56
C ALA A 944 21.12 30.29 -25.25
N TYR A 945 22.25 30.39 -25.95
CA TYR A 945 23.43 29.58 -25.65
C TYR A 945 23.98 29.83 -24.26
N LYS A 946 23.89 31.06 -23.76
CA LYS A 946 24.28 31.38 -22.39
C LYS A 946 23.43 30.64 -21.35
N ARG A 947 22.11 30.53 -21.54
CA ARG A 947 21.25 29.73 -20.64
C ARG A 947 21.68 28.26 -20.59
N VAL A 948 22.07 27.70 -21.73
CA VAL A 948 22.59 26.33 -21.83
C VAL A 948 23.95 26.18 -21.15
N ALA A 949 24.87 27.12 -21.40
CA ALA A 949 26.22 27.11 -20.84
C ALA A 949 26.22 27.28 -19.30
N ASP A 950 25.40 28.19 -18.80
CA ASP A 950 25.29 28.55 -17.38
C ASP A 950 24.34 27.60 -16.60
N TYR A 951 23.77 26.57 -17.24
CA TYR A 951 22.86 25.63 -16.58
C TYR A 951 23.52 24.92 -15.40
N ILE A 952 22.87 24.95 -14.25
CA ILE A 952 23.30 24.24 -13.04
C ILE A 952 22.27 23.18 -12.74
N ARG A 953 22.68 21.92 -12.84
CA ARG A 953 21.82 20.79 -12.50
C ARG A 953 21.47 20.82 -11.00
N PRO A 954 20.20 20.62 -10.61
CA PRO A 954 19.82 20.56 -9.21
C PRO A 954 20.58 19.46 -8.44
N THR A 955 20.92 19.75 -7.19
CA THR A 955 21.58 18.78 -6.30
C THR A 955 20.70 17.55 -6.11
N GLY A 956 21.24 16.35 -6.33
CA GLY A 956 20.53 15.08 -6.21
C GLY A 956 20.03 14.48 -7.53
N ASP A 957 20.02 15.26 -8.62
CA ASP A 957 19.68 14.75 -9.95
C ASP A 957 20.93 14.22 -10.66
N GLU A 958 20.90 12.98 -11.16
CA GLU A 958 22.00 12.43 -11.98
C GLU A 958 22.10 13.12 -13.32
N GLU A 959 23.32 13.43 -13.80
CA GLU A 959 23.54 14.08 -15.10
C GLU A 959 23.10 13.22 -16.30
N ASN A 960 22.79 13.86 -17.43
CA ASN A 960 22.22 13.22 -18.62
C ASN A 960 22.93 13.65 -19.93
N SER A 961 22.43 13.20 -21.08
CA SER A 961 23.02 13.46 -22.39
C SER A 961 22.96 14.93 -22.83
N ALA A 962 22.11 15.76 -22.23
CA ALA A 962 22.06 17.20 -22.50
C ALA A 962 23.34 17.92 -22.03
N LEU A 963 24.18 17.26 -21.22
CA LEU A 963 25.55 17.70 -20.95
C LEU A 963 26.33 18.00 -22.24
N LEU A 964 26.16 17.20 -23.30
CA LEU A 964 26.84 17.45 -24.58
C LEU A 964 26.54 18.86 -25.12
N LEU A 965 25.28 19.29 -25.04
CA LEU A 965 24.85 20.60 -25.52
C LEU A 965 25.44 21.73 -24.68
N GLN A 966 25.54 21.54 -23.37
CA GLN A 966 26.22 22.46 -22.45
C GLN A 966 27.71 22.62 -22.78
N LEU A 967 28.40 21.51 -23.05
CA LEU A 967 29.81 21.54 -23.43
C LEU A 967 30.03 22.27 -24.77
N ILE A 968 29.15 22.04 -25.75
CA ILE A 968 29.20 22.74 -27.05
C ILE A 968 28.95 24.24 -26.85
N ALA A 969 27.94 24.63 -26.06
CA ALA A 969 27.64 26.03 -25.79
C ALA A 969 28.82 26.76 -25.09
N LEU A 970 29.48 26.10 -24.13
CA LEU A 970 30.70 26.62 -23.49
C LEU A 970 31.84 26.81 -24.50
N ARG A 971 32.05 25.85 -25.41
CA ARG A 971 33.06 25.98 -26.49
C ARG A 971 32.74 27.16 -27.41
N GLN A 972 31.47 27.34 -27.79
CA GLN A 972 31.03 28.47 -28.62
C GLN A 972 31.23 29.83 -27.93
N ALA A 973 31.05 29.88 -26.61
CA ALA A 973 31.31 31.06 -25.79
C ALA A 973 32.81 31.33 -25.51
N GLY A 974 33.72 30.50 -26.06
CA GLY A 974 35.17 30.61 -25.81
C GLY A 974 35.62 30.15 -24.42
N LYS A 975 34.79 29.40 -23.70
CA LYS A 975 35.01 28.93 -22.32
C LYS A 975 35.44 27.45 -22.28
N GLU A 976 36.46 27.09 -23.06
CA GLU A 976 36.89 25.69 -23.20
C GLU A 976 37.46 25.09 -21.90
N GLU A 977 38.13 25.90 -21.07
CA GLU A 977 38.60 25.47 -19.75
C GLU A 977 37.44 25.13 -18.80
N GLU A 978 36.34 25.88 -18.82
CA GLU A 978 35.14 25.60 -18.00
C GLU A 978 34.48 24.28 -18.44
N ALA A 979 34.44 24.00 -19.75
CA ALA A 979 33.90 22.75 -20.27
C ALA A 979 34.71 21.53 -19.80
N ILE A 980 36.05 21.61 -19.84
CA ILE A 980 36.94 20.54 -19.34
C ILE A 980 36.73 20.32 -17.84
N GLN A 981 36.61 21.38 -17.06
CA GLN A 981 36.35 21.29 -15.61
C GLN A 981 34.99 20.65 -15.32
N LEU A 982 33.95 20.98 -16.10
CA LEU A 982 32.63 20.40 -15.96
C LEU A 982 32.63 18.89 -16.24
N ILE A 983 33.29 18.43 -17.31
CA ILE A 983 33.44 17.00 -17.61
C ILE A 983 34.11 16.27 -16.45
N GLU A 984 35.24 16.79 -15.94
CA GLU A 984 35.97 16.17 -14.83
C GLU A 984 35.10 16.07 -13.58
N LYS A 985 34.37 17.14 -13.27
CA LYS A 985 33.44 17.19 -12.13
C LYS A 985 32.35 16.13 -12.28
N MET A 986 31.71 16.05 -13.44
CA MET A 986 30.61 15.11 -13.69
C MET A 986 31.08 13.66 -13.70
N ARG A 987 32.23 13.36 -14.33
CA ARG A 987 32.83 12.02 -14.35
C ARG A 987 33.24 11.54 -12.95
N THR A 988 33.74 12.46 -12.12
CA THR A 988 34.11 12.14 -10.73
C THR A 988 32.88 11.89 -9.87
N ALA A 989 31.83 12.69 -10.04
CA ALA A 989 30.59 12.56 -9.29
C ALA A 989 29.78 11.30 -9.68
N TYR A 990 29.78 10.93 -10.97
CA TYR A 990 28.95 9.86 -11.53
C TYR A 990 29.77 8.93 -12.46
N PRO A 991 30.75 8.16 -11.94
CA PRO A 991 31.69 7.40 -12.76
C PRO A 991 31.06 6.27 -13.58
N ALA A 992 29.88 5.80 -13.18
CA ALA A 992 29.14 4.73 -13.87
C ALA A 992 28.13 5.25 -14.92
N ASN A 993 27.92 6.57 -15.02
CA ASN A 993 26.89 7.12 -15.89
C ASN A 993 27.36 7.15 -17.35
N LEU A 994 26.69 6.35 -18.19
CA LEU A 994 27.07 6.15 -19.59
C LEU A 994 26.83 7.40 -20.45
N TYR A 995 25.87 8.25 -20.11
CA TYR A 995 25.56 9.47 -20.87
C TYR A 995 26.67 10.52 -20.74
N ILE A 996 27.29 10.63 -19.56
CA ILE A 996 28.44 11.52 -19.33
C ILE A 996 29.63 11.07 -20.18
N ARG A 997 29.94 9.76 -20.14
CA ARG A 997 31.03 9.18 -20.94
C ARG A 997 30.79 9.37 -22.44
N TRP A 998 29.55 9.17 -22.88
CA TRP A 998 29.15 9.42 -24.27
C TRP A 998 29.33 10.89 -24.66
N ALA A 999 28.87 11.84 -23.83
CA ALA A 999 29.00 13.27 -24.08
C ALA A 999 30.48 13.71 -24.17
N GLU A 1000 31.33 13.20 -23.28
CA GLU A 1000 32.79 13.42 -23.29
C GLU A 1000 33.43 12.91 -24.59
N MET A 1001 33.13 11.66 -24.99
CA MET A 1001 33.67 11.08 -26.22
C MET A 1001 33.27 11.88 -27.46
N ILE A 1002 31.99 12.28 -27.57
CA ILE A 1002 31.53 13.12 -28.68
C ILE A 1002 32.22 14.49 -28.66
N TYR A 1003 32.34 15.13 -27.50
CA TYR A 1003 32.99 16.43 -27.35
C TYR A 1003 34.47 16.41 -27.77
N ASN A 1004 35.17 15.30 -27.48
CA ASN A 1004 36.57 15.04 -27.83
C ASN A 1004 36.77 14.49 -29.25
N LYS A 1005 35.69 14.31 -30.02
CA LYS A 1005 35.69 13.75 -31.40
C LYS A 1005 36.14 12.29 -31.48
N GLU A 1006 35.87 11.51 -30.42
CA GLU A 1006 36.15 10.07 -30.33
C GLU A 1006 34.95 9.24 -30.82
N TYR A 1007 34.51 9.49 -32.05
CA TYR A 1007 33.23 8.97 -32.58
C TYR A 1007 33.14 7.43 -32.57
N ASP A 1008 34.22 6.72 -32.93
CA ASP A 1008 34.24 5.25 -32.94
C ASP A 1008 34.02 4.63 -31.54
N LEU A 1009 34.43 5.33 -30.47
CA LEU A 1009 34.22 4.89 -29.09
C LEU A 1009 32.78 5.22 -28.63
N ALA A 1010 32.29 6.41 -28.97
CA ALA A 1010 30.93 6.81 -28.68
C ALA A 1010 29.89 5.90 -29.35
N ASP A 1011 30.14 5.47 -30.60
CA ASP A 1011 29.26 4.56 -31.34
C ASP A 1011 29.19 3.16 -30.71
N LYS A 1012 30.28 2.67 -30.12
CA LYS A 1012 30.27 1.40 -29.37
C LYS A 1012 29.45 1.51 -28.09
N LEU A 1013 29.59 2.62 -27.37
CA LEU A 1013 28.85 2.89 -26.14
C LEU A 1013 27.36 3.07 -26.39
N ARG A 1014 26.97 3.53 -27.59
CA ARG A 1014 25.57 3.68 -27.98
C ARG A 1014 24.77 2.38 -27.88
N ALA A 1015 25.35 1.23 -28.24
CA ALA A 1015 24.68 -0.06 -28.15
C ALA A 1015 24.39 -0.46 -26.69
N GLU A 1016 25.28 -0.10 -25.77
CA GLU A 1016 25.14 -0.33 -24.33
C GLU A 1016 24.02 0.55 -23.75
N ILE A 1017 24.01 1.84 -24.11
CA ILE A 1017 22.96 2.80 -23.71
C ILE A 1017 21.59 2.38 -24.26
N SER A 1018 21.53 1.91 -25.52
CA SER A 1018 20.28 1.46 -26.14
C SER A 1018 19.75 0.13 -25.59
N GLY A 1019 20.53 -0.61 -24.80
CA GLY A 1019 20.09 -1.84 -24.13
C GLY A 1019 19.38 -1.62 -22.78
N ILE A 1020 19.34 -0.39 -22.27
CA ILE A 1020 18.65 -0.01 -21.02
C ILE A 1020 17.15 0.14 -21.34
N ASN A 1021 16.41 -0.97 -21.41
CA ASN A 1021 14.96 -0.96 -21.62
C ASN A 1021 14.16 -0.93 -20.30
N ASP A 1022 12.99 -0.31 -20.44
CA ASP A 1022 12.11 0.37 -19.47
C ASP A 1022 11.10 -0.59 -18.78
N ASN A 1023 11.58 -1.62 -18.08
CA ASN A 1023 10.74 -2.60 -17.37
C ASN A 1023 10.72 -2.37 -15.85
N SER A 1024 10.63 -1.12 -15.40
CA SER A 1024 10.54 -0.80 -13.97
C SER A 1024 9.10 -0.59 -13.52
N THR A 1025 8.80 -1.05 -12.30
CA THR A 1025 7.54 -0.72 -11.62
C THR A 1025 7.45 0.80 -11.34
N PRO A 1026 6.26 1.37 -11.03
CA PRO A 1026 6.10 2.82 -10.79
C PRO A 1026 7.03 3.41 -9.70
N TYR A 1027 7.62 2.56 -8.85
CA TYR A 1027 8.50 2.94 -7.74
C TYR A 1027 9.99 2.69 -8.01
N GLU A 1028 10.33 2.04 -9.13
CA GLU A 1028 11.70 1.72 -9.51
C GLU A 1028 12.25 2.79 -10.47
N LYS A 1029 13.35 3.44 -10.08
CA LYS A 1029 14.08 4.38 -10.95
C LYS A 1029 14.96 3.61 -11.93
N VAL A 1030 14.48 3.33 -13.14
CA VAL A 1030 15.38 3.13 -14.29
C VAL A 1030 15.53 4.48 -14.97
N ILE A 1031 16.70 5.11 -14.82
CA ILE A 1031 17.01 6.42 -15.41
C ILE A 1031 17.38 6.19 -16.88
N ALA A 1032 16.38 5.97 -17.73
CA ALA A 1032 16.55 6.16 -19.17
C ALA A 1032 16.48 7.66 -19.48
N ASP A 1033 17.55 8.23 -20.04
CA ASP A 1033 17.54 9.63 -20.46
C ASP A 1033 16.67 9.83 -21.70
N LYS A 1034 15.52 10.47 -21.49
CA LYS A 1034 14.50 10.73 -22.51
C LYS A 1034 14.99 11.64 -23.65
N ASN A 1035 15.97 12.52 -23.39
CA ASN A 1035 16.50 13.44 -24.40
C ASN A 1035 17.56 12.82 -25.31
N TYR A 1036 18.11 11.65 -24.94
CA TYR A 1036 19.25 11.05 -25.64
C TYR A 1036 18.98 10.81 -27.14
N LYS A 1037 17.83 10.22 -27.48
CA LYS A 1037 17.44 9.98 -28.88
C LYS A 1037 17.27 11.30 -29.65
N LEU A 1038 16.64 12.31 -29.03
CA LEU A 1038 16.43 13.62 -29.64
C LEU A 1038 17.76 14.33 -29.92
N ILE A 1039 18.74 14.24 -29.01
CA ILE A 1039 20.06 14.85 -29.17
C ILE A 1039 20.86 14.15 -30.27
N ILE A 1040 20.77 12.83 -30.40
CA ILE A 1040 21.39 12.10 -31.52
C ILE A 1040 20.81 12.56 -32.85
N ASP A 1041 19.48 12.66 -32.95
CA ASP A 1041 18.82 13.06 -34.19
C ASP A 1041 19.17 14.51 -34.54
N LEU A 1042 19.16 15.41 -33.55
CA LEU A 1042 19.61 16.79 -33.70
C LEU A 1042 21.04 16.87 -34.25
N LYS A 1043 21.96 16.10 -33.65
CA LYS A 1043 23.36 16.04 -34.08
C LYS A 1043 23.47 15.71 -35.57
N SER A 1044 22.68 14.75 -36.05
CA SER A 1044 22.64 14.37 -37.46
C SER A 1044 22.09 15.49 -38.36
N ILE A 1045 21.08 16.23 -37.90
CA ILE A 1045 20.41 17.28 -38.68
C ILE A 1045 21.30 18.51 -38.85
N ILE A 1046 21.97 18.96 -37.78
CA ILE A 1046 22.73 20.22 -37.79
C ILE A 1046 24.25 20.03 -37.97
N GLY A 1047 24.72 18.78 -38.06
CA GLY A 1047 26.12 18.47 -38.31
C GLY A 1047 27.06 18.77 -37.14
N LEU A 1048 26.60 18.54 -35.90
CA LEU A 1048 27.42 18.55 -34.68
C LEU A 1048 28.36 17.33 -34.63
#